data_AF-A0A7J3J0Y2-F1
#
_entry.id   AF-A0A7J3J0Y2-F1
#
_cell.length_a   1.000
_cell.length_b   1.000
_cell.length_c   1.000
_cell.angle_alpha   90.00
_cell.angle_beta   90.00
_cell.angle_gamma   90.00
#
_symmetry.space_group_name_H-M   'P 1'
#
loop_
_entity.id
_entity.type
_entity.pdbx_description
1 polymer ?
#
loop_
_entity_poly.entity_id
_entity_poly.type
_entity_poly.pdbx_seq_one_letter_code
_entity_poly.pdbx_strand_id
1 'polypeptide(L)'
;MGNDPAVHISKAKEMLEKGVIAASEITWYPPLYRLILAGLMVFTGSLGFEEIVVLTKILTATIDCLLVLSIYLIGSKLFRVECGVIASALLLLCFPFYEINFWGGYSSLLSLLFACVLVLYLPFETESTAHKVVIFLAAVSIVLTHQFTTFTIGIILAAYTIIALFSFRRSFSVRLLIIAVLGTLIAFSIWYLPVIIPNLDIIVTHVFFSQRQYLNLIRQVGFERYMLNFGSILFLAFIGATLSFIECRKKRALNFYTLLILSFAIPLALSQSYFFGILVPYDRFIYYALIPMVVFAASTIYLALKFVFFDISQISRVKWLVKLSSALLTIVIIVSLYVSRSPILTDKISEATSHYYSYISPPFYDAALWLRSAYPENGTVIVTEKPGLFFGLVSGKSTIMEVDPTIGRDEIAGCVLNLAYEMENPVTLFRVFEAPLPYELDQYNVLIQGIWRRASFLYSEENIVSCAVNGSQFTVKLAELPRRILWIQKGSRPSLCIQYLSEGRFIINEVVEMSDSVLWTKANWTFIPLTHDIDHLLIHLSIQFDLNLSFNLTYVPGVFEWGNPWNWPTSHGDNYRWVLTGFDTKTMPNRNIAVYDPKNKVLFAIKFLDVPNYGNIGALDSRQIDALRLFYEYENVTCPVTFTYLTINLSEESIPKLRLDEFQEIFDWRGSFTVSCRDYTTFTKERNIHFLVFNRDNFRSELLNTRRLSLIYLNKNCTVCKVVHEIN
;
A
#
# COMPACT_ATOMS: atom_id res chain seq x y z
N MET A 1 -0.55 -10.15 14.79
CA MET A 1 0.52 -10.48 13.83
C MET A 1 0.17 -9.80 12.53
N GLY A 2 1.15 -9.16 11.89
CA GLY A 2 1.02 -8.58 10.55
C GLY A 2 0.66 -9.61 9.48
N ASN A 3 0.55 -9.20 8.22
CA ASN A 3 0.16 -10.10 7.13
C ASN A 3 1.31 -10.99 6.63
N ASP A 4 2.55 -10.49 6.60
CA ASP A 4 3.73 -11.21 6.10
C ASP A 4 4.03 -12.57 6.77
N PRO A 5 3.79 -12.78 8.08
CA PRO A 5 3.87 -14.10 8.71
C PRO A 5 2.98 -15.14 8.03
N ALA A 6 1.81 -14.76 7.51
CA ALA A 6 0.96 -15.66 6.74
C ALA A 6 1.68 -16.12 5.46
N VAL A 7 2.35 -15.20 4.76
CA VAL A 7 3.16 -15.54 3.58
C VAL A 7 4.29 -16.51 3.95
N HIS A 8 5.02 -16.25 5.05
CA HIS A 8 6.09 -17.15 5.50
C HIS A 8 5.59 -18.54 5.86
N ILE A 9 4.46 -18.64 6.57
CA ILE A 9 3.84 -19.91 6.95
C ILE A 9 3.32 -20.66 5.71
N SER A 10 2.61 -19.97 4.82
CA SER A 10 2.07 -20.54 3.59
C SER A 10 3.17 -21.18 2.75
N LYS A 11 4.29 -20.48 2.58
CA LYS A 11 5.40 -20.93 1.75
C LYS A 11 6.22 -22.03 2.42
N ALA A 12 6.41 -21.97 3.74
CA ALA A 12 7.01 -23.08 4.47
C ALA A 12 6.19 -24.38 4.32
N LYS A 13 4.86 -24.30 4.38
CA LYS A 13 3.97 -25.45 4.09
C LYS A 13 4.10 -25.94 2.65
N GLU A 14 4.05 -25.03 1.68
CA GLU A 14 4.19 -25.37 0.26
C GLU A 14 5.51 -26.11 -0.03
N MET A 15 6.63 -25.68 0.59
CA MET A 15 7.92 -26.36 0.48
C MET A 15 7.87 -27.80 0.99
N LEU A 16 7.17 -28.05 2.11
CA LEU A 16 7.02 -29.39 2.67
C LEU A 16 6.11 -30.28 1.83
N GLU A 17 5.04 -29.72 1.26
CA GLU A 17 4.10 -30.45 0.42
C GLU A 17 4.69 -30.82 -0.94
N LYS A 18 5.42 -29.89 -1.58
CA LYS A 18 5.97 -30.08 -2.93
C LYS A 18 7.37 -30.69 -2.94
N GLY A 19 8.09 -30.62 -1.82
CA GLY A 19 9.50 -31.04 -1.74
C GLY A 19 10.46 -30.17 -2.56
N VAL A 20 10.00 -29.03 -3.09
CA VAL A 20 10.80 -28.11 -3.92
C VAL A 20 10.54 -26.67 -3.52
N ILE A 21 11.55 -25.82 -3.68
CA ILE A 21 11.41 -24.37 -3.53
C ILE A 21 10.91 -23.82 -4.87
N ALA A 22 9.68 -23.30 -4.90
CA ALA A 22 9.08 -22.83 -6.14
C ALA A 22 9.83 -21.59 -6.69
N ALA A 23 10.09 -21.56 -8.00
CA ALA A 23 10.77 -20.42 -8.64
C ALA A 23 9.98 -19.11 -8.53
N SER A 24 8.65 -19.19 -8.35
CA SER A 24 7.79 -18.03 -8.04
C SER A 24 8.10 -17.37 -6.69
N GLU A 25 8.90 -18.00 -5.81
CA GLU A 25 9.35 -17.40 -4.55
C GLU A 25 10.48 -16.39 -4.72
N ILE A 26 11.20 -16.43 -5.84
CA ILE A 26 12.46 -15.72 -6.04
C ILE A 26 12.24 -14.20 -6.18
N THR A 27 11.03 -13.77 -6.51
CA THR A 27 10.67 -12.36 -6.71
C THR A 27 10.37 -11.58 -5.43
N TRP A 28 10.12 -12.23 -4.28
CA TRP A 28 9.64 -11.54 -3.06
C TRP A 28 10.49 -11.74 -1.81
N TYR A 29 10.88 -12.98 -1.47
CA TYR A 29 11.67 -13.25 -0.26
C TYR A 29 12.64 -14.42 -0.47
N PRO A 30 13.94 -14.25 -0.14
CA PRO A 30 14.89 -15.36 -0.09
C PRO A 30 14.47 -16.48 0.88
N PRO A 31 14.96 -17.71 0.69
CA PRO A 31 14.28 -18.90 1.20
C PRO A 31 14.67 -19.25 2.64
N LEU A 32 15.78 -18.72 3.17
CA LEU A 32 16.41 -19.28 4.37
C LEU A 32 15.49 -19.24 5.60
N TYR A 33 14.76 -18.14 5.81
CA TYR A 33 13.80 -18.08 6.92
C TYR A 33 12.71 -19.14 6.81
N ARG A 34 12.16 -19.33 5.61
CA ARG A 34 11.10 -20.30 5.33
C ARG A 34 11.61 -21.74 5.44
N LEU A 35 12.84 -21.99 5.00
CA LEU A 35 13.52 -23.28 5.16
C LEU A 35 13.75 -23.64 6.63
N ILE A 36 14.19 -22.68 7.45
CA ILE A 36 14.34 -22.87 8.90
C ILE A 36 12.97 -23.18 9.52
N LEU A 37 11.94 -22.42 9.17
CA LEU A 37 10.58 -22.65 9.68
C LEU A 37 10.04 -24.03 9.28
N ALA A 38 10.18 -24.41 8.00
CA ALA A 38 9.79 -25.72 7.48
C ALA A 38 10.55 -26.85 8.20
N GLY A 39 11.86 -26.69 8.42
CA GLY A 39 12.68 -27.63 9.17
C GLY A 39 12.20 -27.79 10.62
N LEU A 40 11.84 -26.70 11.30
CA LEU A 40 11.26 -26.74 12.65
C LEU A 40 9.90 -27.45 12.67
N MET A 41 9.06 -27.22 11.67
CA MET A 41 7.77 -27.92 11.54
C MET A 41 7.98 -29.43 11.43
N VAL A 42 8.90 -29.87 10.56
CA VAL A 42 9.25 -31.29 10.40
C VAL A 42 9.82 -31.86 11.70
N PHE A 43 10.77 -31.16 12.32
CA PHE A 43 11.46 -31.63 13.52
C PHE A 43 10.51 -31.79 14.71
N THR A 44 9.54 -30.90 14.85
CA THR A 44 8.55 -30.94 15.95
C THR A 44 7.31 -31.76 15.62
N GLY A 45 7.11 -32.16 14.36
CA GLY A 45 5.88 -32.79 13.89
C GLY A 45 4.66 -31.86 13.88
N SER A 46 4.87 -30.54 13.93
CA SER A 46 3.78 -29.56 14.00
C SER A 46 3.09 -29.42 12.65
N LEU A 47 1.82 -29.82 12.59
CA LEU A 47 0.99 -29.76 11.39
C LEU A 47 -0.18 -28.78 11.55
N GLY A 48 -0.57 -28.48 12.80
CA GLY A 48 -1.64 -27.55 13.11
C GLY A 48 -1.26 -26.09 12.85
N PHE A 49 -2.20 -25.27 12.41
CA PHE A 49 -1.95 -23.84 12.18
C PHE A 49 -1.51 -23.12 13.48
N GLU A 50 -2.17 -23.42 14.61
CA GLU A 50 -1.85 -22.84 15.92
C GLU A 50 -0.42 -23.17 16.37
N GLU A 51 -0.02 -24.45 16.23
CA GLU A 51 1.33 -24.92 16.54
C GLU A 51 2.37 -24.19 15.69
N ILE A 52 2.11 -24.01 14.39
CA ILE A 52 3.01 -23.30 13.47
C ILE A 52 3.12 -21.81 13.82
N VAL A 53 2.01 -21.18 14.24
CA VAL A 53 2.02 -19.79 14.75
C VAL A 53 2.88 -19.70 16.01
N VAL A 54 2.77 -20.66 16.93
CA VAL A 54 3.60 -20.71 18.14
C VAL A 54 5.07 -20.92 17.78
N LEU A 55 5.39 -21.86 16.88
CA LEU A 55 6.76 -22.07 16.38
C LEU A 55 7.34 -20.81 15.76
N THR A 56 6.55 -20.09 14.97
CA THR A 56 6.96 -18.82 14.36
C THR A 56 7.31 -17.80 15.45
N LYS A 57 6.49 -17.66 16.50
CA LYS A 57 6.79 -16.76 17.64
C LYS A 57 8.05 -17.18 18.39
N ILE A 58 8.24 -18.47 18.63
CA ILE A 58 9.43 -19.00 19.31
C ILE A 58 10.69 -18.73 18.48
N LEU A 59 10.64 -18.99 17.17
CA LEU A 59 11.74 -18.71 16.25
C LEU A 59 12.10 -17.23 16.26
N THR A 60 11.11 -16.35 16.12
CA THR A 60 11.31 -14.90 16.15
C THR A 60 11.89 -14.44 17.50
N ALA A 61 11.34 -14.87 18.63
CA ALA A 61 11.86 -14.55 19.96
C ALA A 61 13.30 -15.04 20.15
N THR A 62 13.64 -16.19 19.58
CA THR A 62 15.01 -16.72 19.59
C THR A 62 15.95 -15.83 18.78
N ILE A 63 15.53 -15.39 17.59
CA ILE A 63 16.30 -14.45 16.75
C ILE A 63 16.51 -13.13 17.49
N ASP A 64 15.49 -12.60 18.13
CA ASP A 64 15.57 -11.36 18.92
C ASP A 64 16.57 -11.49 20.08
N CYS A 65 16.51 -12.57 20.84
CA CYS A 65 17.48 -12.86 21.90
C CYS A 65 18.92 -12.94 21.36
N LEU A 66 19.12 -13.60 20.22
CA LEU A 66 20.43 -13.69 19.56
C LEU A 66 20.90 -12.33 19.03
N LEU A 67 19.98 -11.47 18.59
CA LEU A 67 20.31 -10.12 18.14
C LEU A 67 20.74 -9.24 19.31
N VAL A 68 20.02 -9.29 20.43
CA VAL A 68 20.40 -8.62 21.69
C VAL A 68 21.78 -9.07 22.17
N LEU A 69 22.05 -10.38 22.14
CA LEU A 69 23.35 -10.94 22.47
C LEU A 69 24.44 -10.49 21.50
N SER A 70 24.13 -10.44 20.21
CA SER A 70 25.10 -9.98 19.21
C SER A 70 25.48 -8.52 19.40
N ILE A 71 24.51 -7.65 19.72
CA ILE A 71 24.76 -6.25 20.05
C ILE A 71 25.59 -6.11 21.33
N TYR A 72 25.30 -6.92 22.35
CA TYR A 72 26.12 -7.00 23.57
C TYR A 72 27.58 -7.34 23.21
N LEU A 73 27.80 -8.35 22.36
CA LEU A 73 29.12 -8.76 21.94
C LEU A 73 29.83 -7.66 21.13
N ILE A 74 29.12 -6.96 20.24
CA ILE A 74 29.68 -5.85 19.44
C ILE A 74 30.16 -4.73 20.37
N GLY A 75 29.31 -4.28 21.29
CA GLY A 75 29.67 -3.23 22.25
C GLY A 75 30.80 -3.66 23.20
N SER A 76 30.75 -4.91 23.67
CA SER A 76 31.79 -5.50 24.53
C SER A 76 33.15 -5.55 23.85
N LYS A 77 33.18 -5.90 22.56
CA LYS A 77 34.39 -6.04 21.77
C LYS A 77 34.95 -4.69 21.31
N LEU A 78 34.08 -3.72 21.03
CA LEU A 78 34.48 -2.35 20.71
C LEU A 78 35.15 -1.67 21.92
N PHE A 79 34.55 -1.81 23.11
CA PHE A 79 35.07 -1.22 24.35
C PHE A 79 35.27 -2.24 25.47
N ARG A 80 34.21 -2.51 26.23
CA ARG A 80 34.18 -3.43 27.39
C ARG A 80 32.74 -3.91 27.64
N VAL A 81 32.61 -4.93 28.47
CA VAL A 81 31.34 -5.56 28.87
C VAL A 81 30.27 -4.54 29.24
N GLU A 82 30.62 -3.47 29.95
CA GLU A 82 29.68 -2.41 30.36
C GLU A 82 29.04 -1.71 29.14
N CYS A 83 29.83 -1.43 28.10
CA CYS A 83 29.32 -0.85 26.86
C CYS A 83 28.37 -1.82 26.14
N GLY A 84 28.66 -3.12 26.19
CA GLY A 84 27.78 -4.16 25.65
C GLY A 84 26.43 -4.19 26.37
N VAL A 85 26.44 -4.20 27.70
CA VAL A 85 25.20 -4.18 28.52
C VAL A 85 24.36 -2.94 28.21
N ILE A 86 24.99 -1.76 28.15
CA ILE A 86 24.30 -0.52 27.80
C ILE A 86 23.70 -0.60 26.40
N ALA A 87 24.46 -1.08 25.40
CA ALA A 87 23.98 -1.18 24.01
C ALA A 87 22.74 -2.10 23.89
N SER A 88 22.77 -3.26 24.54
CA SER A 88 21.65 -4.19 24.56
C SER A 88 20.42 -3.62 25.28
N ALA A 89 20.61 -2.86 26.37
CA ALA A 89 19.51 -2.19 27.05
C ALA A 89 18.89 -1.08 26.19
N LEU A 90 19.72 -0.29 25.49
CA LEU A 90 19.25 0.78 24.60
C LEU A 90 18.48 0.26 23.39
N LEU A 91 18.79 -0.95 22.89
CA LEU A 91 18.01 -1.60 21.83
C LEU A 91 16.52 -1.70 22.17
N LEU A 92 16.21 -2.02 23.42
CA LEU A 92 14.83 -2.17 23.91
C LEU A 92 14.08 -0.83 23.99
N LEU A 93 14.75 0.30 23.75
CA LEU A 93 14.14 1.63 23.70
C LEU A 93 13.87 2.12 22.27
N CYS A 94 14.26 1.33 21.26
CA CYS A 94 14.11 1.66 19.85
C CYS A 94 12.83 1.05 19.28
N PHE A 95 11.91 1.90 18.80
CA PHE A 95 10.67 1.43 18.16
C PHE A 95 10.89 0.51 16.94
N PRO A 96 11.89 0.73 16.07
CA PRO A 96 12.21 -0.18 14.96
C PRO A 96 12.35 -1.66 15.35
N PHE A 97 12.89 -1.95 16.54
CA PHE A 97 13.05 -3.32 17.01
C PHE A 97 11.68 -4.02 17.20
N TYR A 98 10.67 -3.27 17.62
CA TYR A 98 9.30 -3.76 17.80
C TYR A 98 8.50 -3.72 16.49
N GLU A 99 8.62 -2.65 15.70
CA GLU A 99 7.89 -2.48 14.45
C GLU A 99 8.15 -3.63 13.48
N ILE A 100 9.43 -4.03 13.29
CA ILE A 100 9.81 -5.16 12.42
C ILE A 100 9.13 -6.46 12.86
N ASN A 101 9.02 -6.68 14.17
CA ASN A 101 8.34 -7.84 14.72
C ASN A 101 6.82 -7.81 14.47
N PHE A 102 6.19 -6.64 14.54
CA PHE A 102 4.74 -6.53 14.38
C PHE A 102 4.27 -6.78 12.95
N TRP A 103 4.92 -6.19 11.95
CA TRP A 103 4.53 -6.40 10.55
C TRP A 103 4.98 -7.75 9.99
N GLY A 104 5.90 -8.44 10.67
CA GLY A 104 6.35 -9.78 10.31
C GLY A 104 7.63 -9.83 9.50
N GLY A 105 8.49 -8.83 9.64
CA GLY A 105 9.80 -8.74 9.00
C GLY A 105 10.85 -9.70 9.56
N TYR A 106 10.46 -10.95 9.83
CA TYR A 106 11.30 -11.94 10.49
C TYR A 106 12.52 -12.32 9.64
N SER A 107 12.38 -12.33 8.32
CA SER A 107 13.49 -12.47 7.38
C SER A 107 14.50 -11.31 7.50
N SER A 108 14.02 -10.08 7.72
CA SER A 108 14.86 -8.92 8.00
C SER A 108 15.60 -9.05 9.33
N LEU A 109 14.94 -9.45 10.41
CA LEU A 109 15.60 -9.67 11.71
C LEU A 109 16.69 -10.73 11.63
N LEU A 110 16.40 -11.86 10.97
CA LEU A 110 17.39 -12.92 10.76
C LEU A 110 18.59 -12.44 9.94
N SER A 111 18.35 -11.63 8.91
CA SER A 111 19.43 -11.04 8.11
C SER A 111 20.29 -10.03 8.91
N LEU A 112 19.67 -9.25 9.81
CA LEU A 112 20.36 -8.33 10.71
C LEU A 112 21.25 -9.11 11.71
N LEU A 113 20.80 -10.26 12.19
CA LEU A 113 21.60 -11.16 13.02
C LEU A 113 22.87 -11.62 12.27
N PHE A 114 22.75 -12.07 11.01
CA PHE A 114 23.92 -12.44 10.22
C PHE A 114 24.82 -11.24 9.88
N ALA A 115 24.25 -10.05 9.68
CA ALA A 115 25.01 -8.82 9.53
C ALA A 115 25.82 -8.51 10.82
N CYS A 116 25.26 -8.70 12.01
CA CYS A 116 26.00 -8.58 13.27
C CYS A 116 27.16 -9.57 13.34
N VAL A 117 26.95 -10.83 12.96
CA VAL A 117 28.03 -11.83 12.90
C VAL A 117 29.16 -11.37 11.98
N LEU A 118 28.81 -10.83 10.81
CA LEU A 118 29.79 -10.29 9.87
C LEU A 118 30.58 -9.12 10.50
N VAL A 119 29.90 -8.17 11.14
CA VAL A 119 30.54 -7.05 11.84
C VAL A 119 31.45 -7.50 12.99
N LEU A 120 31.10 -8.59 13.69
CA LEU A 120 31.87 -9.14 14.81
C LEU A 120 33.15 -9.86 14.39
N TYR A 121 33.15 -10.49 13.21
CA TYR A 121 34.22 -11.40 12.76
C TYR A 121 35.12 -10.75 11.70
N LEU A 122 34.58 -9.96 10.78
CA LEU A 122 35.34 -9.38 9.67
C LEU A 122 36.52 -8.48 10.09
N PRO A 123 36.42 -7.64 11.14
CA PRO A 123 37.52 -6.74 11.51
C PRO A 123 38.74 -7.42 12.15
N PHE A 124 38.64 -8.69 12.54
CA PHE A 124 39.69 -9.39 13.28
C PHE A 124 40.39 -10.40 12.39
N GLU A 125 41.67 -10.15 12.13
CA GLU A 125 42.51 -11.09 11.42
C GLU A 125 42.80 -12.31 12.30
N THR A 126 42.40 -13.49 11.83
CA THR A 126 42.76 -14.77 12.44
C THR A 126 43.08 -15.77 11.34
N GLU A 127 44.06 -16.63 11.58
CA GLU A 127 44.39 -17.70 10.64
C GLU A 127 43.43 -18.89 10.72
N SER A 128 42.55 -18.90 11.73
CA SER A 128 41.61 -19.98 11.99
C SER A 128 40.66 -20.23 10.80
N THR A 129 40.66 -21.46 10.30
CA THR A 129 39.72 -21.92 9.27
C THR A 129 38.27 -21.77 9.74
N ALA A 130 37.99 -22.01 11.02
CA ALA A 130 36.65 -21.84 11.57
C ALA A 130 36.15 -20.39 11.42
N HIS A 131 37.03 -19.40 11.62
CA HIS A 131 36.69 -17.99 11.45
C HIS A 131 36.36 -17.64 9.99
N LYS A 132 37.15 -18.17 9.06
CA LYS A 132 36.94 -18.05 7.60
C LYS A 132 35.60 -18.65 7.19
N VAL A 133 35.27 -19.84 7.70
CA VAL A 133 33.98 -20.53 7.45
C VAL A 133 32.80 -19.73 8.00
N VAL A 134 32.91 -19.19 9.22
CA VAL A 134 31.84 -18.36 9.82
C VAL A 134 31.54 -17.13 8.96
N ILE A 135 32.57 -16.42 8.48
CA ILE A 135 32.40 -15.25 7.60
C ILE A 135 31.74 -15.64 6.28
N PHE A 136 32.19 -16.73 5.67
CA PHE A 136 31.60 -17.25 4.43
C PHE A 136 30.11 -17.57 4.61
N LEU A 137 29.77 -18.35 5.65
CA LEU A 137 28.40 -18.75 5.94
C LEU A 137 27.51 -17.56 6.31
N ALA A 138 28.02 -16.58 7.06
CA ALA A 138 27.28 -15.35 7.37
C ALA A 138 26.97 -14.57 6.09
N ALA A 139 27.94 -14.40 5.19
CA ALA A 139 27.75 -13.71 3.92
C ALA A 139 26.72 -14.43 3.02
N VAL A 140 26.83 -15.75 2.88
CA VAL A 140 25.84 -16.58 2.17
C VAL A 140 24.44 -16.41 2.79
N SER A 141 24.34 -16.44 4.11
CA SER A 141 23.07 -16.37 4.82
C SER A 141 22.39 -15.00 4.69
N ILE A 142 23.15 -13.90 4.61
CA ILE A 142 22.58 -12.56 4.35
C ILE A 142 21.84 -12.57 2.99
N VAL A 143 22.48 -13.10 1.95
CA VAL A 143 21.89 -13.21 0.59
C VAL A 143 20.63 -14.07 0.60
N LEU A 144 20.66 -15.20 1.31
CA LEU A 144 19.55 -16.14 1.37
C LEU A 144 18.45 -15.76 2.38
N THR A 145 18.58 -14.65 3.12
CA THR A 145 17.55 -14.18 4.06
C THR A 145 16.76 -13.00 3.55
N HIS A 146 17.42 -11.94 3.09
CA HIS A 146 16.73 -10.69 2.77
C HIS A 146 17.47 -9.80 1.77
N GLN A 147 16.75 -9.35 0.74
CA GLN A 147 17.31 -8.59 -0.38
C GLN A 147 17.79 -7.20 -0.01
N PHE A 148 17.03 -6.43 0.78
CA PHE A 148 17.45 -5.06 1.16
C PHE A 148 18.65 -5.08 2.12
N THR A 149 18.77 -6.12 2.95
CA THR A 149 19.94 -6.29 3.82
C THR A 149 21.16 -6.63 2.98
N THR A 150 21.01 -7.53 2.01
CA THR A 150 22.06 -7.88 1.05
C THR A 150 22.55 -6.66 0.28
N PHE A 151 21.62 -5.85 -0.25
CA PHE A 151 21.93 -4.60 -0.93
C PHE A 151 22.70 -3.62 -0.03
N THR A 152 22.20 -3.40 1.19
CA THR A 152 22.81 -2.47 2.17
C THR A 152 24.22 -2.94 2.57
N ILE A 153 24.37 -4.22 2.91
CA ILE A 153 25.66 -4.80 3.29
C ILE A 153 26.63 -4.84 2.10
N GLY A 154 26.14 -5.07 0.88
CA GLY A 154 26.94 -4.97 -0.34
C GLY A 154 27.60 -3.59 -0.49
N ILE A 155 26.83 -2.52 -0.30
CA ILE A 155 27.35 -1.14 -0.33
C ILE A 155 28.35 -0.89 0.82
N ILE A 156 28.03 -1.37 2.03
CA ILE A 156 28.93 -1.26 3.20
C ILE A 156 30.26 -1.96 2.93
N LEU A 157 30.24 -3.19 2.41
CA LEU A 157 31.44 -3.95 2.11
C LEU A 157 32.24 -3.31 0.96
N ALA A 158 31.58 -2.79 -0.07
CA ALA A 158 32.25 -2.08 -1.16
C ALA A 158 32.98 -0.82 -0.63
N ALA A 159 32.29 0.04 0.14
CA ALA A 159 32.88 1.21 0.74
C ALA A 159 34.02 0.85 1.72
N TYR A 160 33.81 -0.18 2.54
CA TYR A 160 34.82 -0.69 3.48
C TYR A 160 36.07 -1.18 2.74
N THR A 161 35.89 -1.89 1.62
CA THR A 161 36.98 -2.37 0.76
C THR A 161 37.81 -1.20 0.24
N ILE A 162 37.16 -0.18 -0.32
CA ILE A 162 37.82 1.00 -0.86
C ILE A 162 38.65 1.67 0.23
N ILE A 163 38.03 1.98 1.38
CA ILE A 163 38.73 2.63 2.50
C ILE A 163 39.90 1.76 2.99
N ALA A 164 39.70 0.46 3.11
CA ALA A 164 40.71 -0.45 3.61
C ALA A 164 41.95 -0.57 2.70
N LEU A 165 41.76 -0.53 1.38
CA LEU A 165 42.86 -0.53 0.41
C LEU A 165 43.78 0.70 0.54
N PHE A 166 43.21 1.85 0.93
CA PHE A 166 43.97 3.10 1.11
C PHE A 166 44.50 3.29 2.53
N SER A 167 43.69 3.03 3.56
CA SER A 167 43.97 3.44 4.94
C SER A 167 44.60 2.34 5.81
N PHE A 168 44.38 1.05 5.50
CA PHE A 168 44.68 -0.05 6.42
C PHE A 168 45.63 -1.12 5.85
N ARG A 169 46.47 -0.77 4.86
CA ARG A 169 47.35 -1.70 4.09
C ARG A 169 48.13 -2.74 4.90
N ARG A 170 48.44 -2.50 6.19
CA ARG A 170 49.18 -3.43 7.06
C ARG A 170 48.33 -4.21 8.08
N SER A 171 47.06 -3.84 8.30
CA SER A 171 46.17 -4.44 9.31
C SER A 171 44.89 -5.03 8.69
N PHE A 172 44.74 -4.91 7.38
CA PHE A 172 43.54 -5.34 6.67
C PHE A 172 43.71 -6.74 6.11
N SER A 173 42.91 -7.69 6.62
CA SER A 173 42.87 -9.04 6.07
C SER A 173 42.03 -9.08 4.79
N VAL A 174 42.62 -8.67 3.67
CA VAL A 174 42.04 -8.76 2.32
C VAL A 174 41.43 -10.15 2.07
N ARG A 175 42.06 -11.20 2.63
CA ARG A 175 41.59 -12.58 2.54
C ARG A 175 40.18 -12.77 3.11
N LEU A 176 39.88 -12.22 4.29
CA LEU A 176 38.56 -12.37 4.91
C LEU A 176 37.47 -11.63 4.13
N LEU A 177 37.80 -10.46 3.57
CA LEU A 177 36.90 -9.74 2.68
C LEU A 177 36.63 -10.53 1.40
N ILE A 178 37.66 -11.08 0.75
CA ILE A 178 37.49 -11.92 -0.44
C ILE A 178 36.56 -13.10 -0.13
N ILE A 179 36.70 -13.72 1.04
CA ILE A 179 35.81 -14.82 1.47
C ILE A 179 34.36 -14.36 1.62
N ALA A 180 34.13 -13.19 2.23
CA ALA A 180 32.78 -12.63 2.34
C ALA A 180 32.17 -12.30 0.97
N VAL A 181 32.96 -11.70 0.08
CA VAL A 181 32.55 -11.38 -1.30
C VAL A 181 32.25 -12.66 -2.08
N LEU A 182 33.10 -13.67 -1.97
CA LEU A 182 32.91 -14.97 -2.62
C LEU A 182 31.62 -15.65 -2.14
N GLY A 183 31.37 -15.67 -0.83
CA GLY A 183 30.12 -16.20 -0.26
C GLY A 183 28.90 -15.47 -0.80
N THR A 184 28.97 -14.13 -0.85
CA THR A 184 27.89 -13.28 -1.39
C THR A 184 27.64 -13.59 -2.88
N LEU A 185 28.70 -13.62 -3.70
CA LEU A 185 28.60 -13.87 -5.14
C LEU A 185 28.08 -15.27 -5.45
N ILE A 186 28.53 -16.30 -4.73
CA ILE A 186 28.05 -17.68 -4.90
C ILE A 186 26.55 -17.76 -4.57
N ALA A 187 26.15 -17.26 -3.41
CA ALA A 187 24.75 -17.27 -3.00
C ALA A 187 23.87 -16.48 -3.97
N PHE A 188 24.35 -15.32 -4.44
CA PHE A 188 23.62 -14.50 -5.40
C PHE A 188 23.48 -15.21 -6.76
N SER A 189 24.54 -15.88 -7.20
CA SER A 189 24.55 -16.64 -8.46
C SER A 189 23.60 -17.82 -8.42
N ILE A 190 23.53 -18.52 -7.28
CA ILE A 190 22.65 -19.67 -7.11
C ILE A 190 21.19 -19.22 -6.99
N TRP A 191 20.92 -18.12 -6.28
CA TRP A 191 19.57 -17.76 -5.91
C TRP A 191 18.91 -16.75 -6.87
N TYR A 192 19.60 -15.66 -7.21
CA TYR A 192 19.01 -14.54 -7.93
C TYR A 192 19.20 -14.63 -9.45
N LEU A 193 20.38 -15.06 -9.93
CA LEU A 193 20.64 -15.13 -11.38
C LEU A 193 19.63 -15.99 -12.17
N PRO A 194 19.17 -17.15 -11.67
CA PRO A 194 18.19 -17.97 -12.41
C PRO A 194 16.87 -17.27 -12.69
N VAL A 195 16.56 -16.18 -11.99
CA VAL A 195 15.32 -15.41 -12.18
C VAL A 195 15.57 -14.04 -12.77
N ILE A 196 16.68 -13.40 -12.41
CA ILE A 196 17.04 -12.12 -13.01
C ILE A 196 17.31 -12.29 -14.50
N ILE A 197 18.03 -13.33 -14.92
CA ILE A 197 18.43 -13.50 -16.31
C ILE A 197 17.21 -13.68 -17.24
N PRO A 198 16.24 -14.58 -16.95
CA PRO A 198 15.09 -14.76 -17.83
C PRO A 198 14.09 -13.60 -17.83
N ASN A 199 14.07 -12.76 -16.79
CA ASN A 199 13.10 -11.67 -16.61
C ASN A 199 13.79 -10.29 -16.61
N LEU A 200 14.96 -10.18 -17.24
CA LEU A 200 15.79 -8.98 -17.14
C LEU A 200 15.09 -7.75 -17.73
N ASP A 201 14.32 -7.93 -18.81
CA ASP A 201 13.47 -6.92 -19.44
C ASP A 201 12.38 -6.40 -18.49
N ILE A 202 11.67 -7.30 -17.81
CA ILE A 202 10.64 -6.97 -16.81
C ILE A 202 11.27 -6.27 -15.61
N ILE A 203 12.39 -6.78 -15.10
CA ILE A 203 13.08 -6.20 -13.94
C ILE A 203 13.63 -4.82 -14.26
N VAL A 204 14.27 -4.63 -15.42
CA VAL A 204 14.76 -3.31 -15.86
C VAL A 204 13.58 -2.36 -16.00
N THR A 205 12.48 -2.81 -16.60
CA THR A 205 11.27 -2.00 -16.74
C THR A 205 10.68 -1.62 -15.39
N HIS A 206 10.62 -2.58 -14.47
CA HIS A 206 10.05 -2.36 -13.15
C HIS A 206 10.93 -1.42 -12.30
N VAL A 207 12.23 -1.71 -12.21
CA VAL A 207 13.20 -0.97 -11.38
C VAL A 207 13.49 0.42 -11.92
N PHE A 208 13.59 0.61 -13.24
CA PHE A 208 13.97 1.92 -13.80
C PHE A 208 12.80 2.75 -14.33
N PHE A 209 11.69 2.11 -14.77
CA PHE A 209 10.61 2.82 -15.47
C PHE A 209 9.26 2.79 -14.71
N SER A 210 8.94 1.73 -13.96
CA SER A 210 7.66 1.65 -13.21
C SER A 210 7.68 2.32 -11.84
N GLN A 211 8.86 2.68 -11.31
CA GLN A 211 9.01 3.24 -9.96
C GLN A 211 8.30 4.59 -9.75
N ARG A 212 7.85 5.27 -10.81
CA ARG A 212 7.02 6.48 -10.67
C ARG A 212 5.74 6.23 -9.89
N GLN A 213 5.14 5.04 -10.02
CA GLN A 213 3.93 4.66 -9.28
C GLN A 213 4.19 4.50 -7.78
N TYR A 214 5.44 4.22 -7.39
CA TYR A 214 5.85 4.03 -6.00
C TYR A 214 6.39 5.30 -5.33
N LEU A 215 6.61 6.39 -6.07
CA LEU A 215 7.15 7.68 -5.57
C LEU A 215 6.39 8.22 -4.35
N ASN A 216 5.07 8.03 -4.32
CA ASN A 216 4.22 8.52 -3.23
C ASN A 216 3.88 7.45 -2.18
N LEU A 217 4.23 6.19 -2.45
CA LEU A 217 4.13 5.07 -1.51
C LEU A 217 5.33 5.03 -0.57
N ILE A 218 6.48 5.46 -1.07
CA ILE A 218 7.70 5.53 -0.30
C ILE A 218 7.66 6.80 0.56
N ARG A 219 7.28 6.62 1.83
CA ARG A 219 7.25 7.72 2.80
C ARG A 219 8.64 8.31 2.99
N GLN A 220 8.75 9.61 2.77
CA GLN A 220 9.97 10.34 3.10
C GLN A 220 10.25 10.25 4.60
N VAL A 221 11.53 10.08 4.95
CA VAL A 221 11.95 9.98 6.35
C VAL A 221 12.34 11.37 6.83
N GLY A 222 11.39 12.09 7.43
CA GLY A 222 11.66 13.35 8.11
C GLY A 222 12.35 13.17 9.47
N PHE A 223 12.82 14.28 10.05
CA PHE A 223 13.38 14.30 11.40
C PHE A 223 12.43 13.73 12.46
N GLU A 224 11.13 14.02 12.33
CA GLU A 224 10.09 13.47 13.21
C GLU A 224 10.11 11.94 13.24
N ARG A 225 10.28 11.28 12.09
CA ARG A 225 10.34 9.82 12.01
C ARG A 225 11.57 9.25 12.71
N TYR A 226 12.74 9.91 12.63
CA TYR A 226 13.92 9.50 13.41
C TYR A 226 13.71 9.68 14.91
N MET A 227 13.12 10.79 15.34
CA MET A 227 12.79 11.03 16.74
C MET A 227 11.74 10.03 17.27
N LEU A 228 10.75 9.69 16.44
CA LEU A 228 9.77 8.65 16.70
C LEU A 228 10.44 7.28 16.84
N ASN A 229 11.48 6.99 16.08
CA ASN A 229 12.13 5.69 16.08
C ASN A 229 13.17 5.52 17.20
N PHE A 230 14.01 6.53 17.42
CA PHE A 230 15.18 6.42 18.31
C PHE A 230 15.17 7.39 19.49
N GLY A 231 14.40 8.48 19.46
CA GLY A 231 14.41 9.49 20.52
C GLY A 231 15.80 10.04 20.82
N SER A 232 16.18 10.14 22.10
CA SER A 232 17.48 10.65 22.54
C SER A 232 18.68 9.79 22.12
N ILE A 233 18.46 8.50 21.80
CA ILE A 233 19.51 7.59 21.31
C ILE A 233 20.14 8.13 20.03
N LEU A 234 19.36 8.82 19.18
CA LEU A 234 19.85 9.42 17.95
C LEU A 234 21.02 10.39 18.23
N PHE A 235 20.82 11.34 19.15
CA PHE A 235 21.85 12.34 19.49
C PHE A 235 23.05 11.70 20.18
N LEU A 236 22.80 10.77 21.11
CA LEU A 236 23.85 10.02 21.78
C LEU A 236 24.71 9.23 20.78
N ALA A 237 24.11 8.69 19.71
CA ALA A 237 24.83 7.96 18.67
C ALA A 237 25.77 8.85 17.87
N PHE A 238 25.36 10.06 17.49
CA PHE A 238 26.25 11.00 16.78
C PHE A 238 27.46 11.41 17.63
N ILE A 239 27.23 11.76 18.89
CA ILE A 239 28.32 12.06 19.84
C ILE A 239 29.23 10.82 20.00
N GLY A 240 28.60 9.65 20.10
CA GLY A 240 29.27 8.38 20.34
C GLY A 240 30.13 7.94 19.17
N ALA A 241 29.72 8.20 17.94
CA ALA A 241 30.53 7.99 16.75
C ALA A 241 31.84 8.79 16.84
N THR A 242 31.76 10.08 17.15
CA THR A 242 32.94 10.94 17.31
C THR A 242 33.85 10.50 18.45
N LEU A 243 33.29 10.23 19.64
CA LEU A 243 34.07 9.77 20.79
C LEU A 243 34.71 8.40 20.53
N SER A 244 33.98 7.49 19.86
CA SER A 244 34.49 6.18 19.51
C SER A 244 35.64 6.26 18.52
N PHE A 245 35.60 7.16 17.54
CA PHE A 245 36.73 7.39 16.64
C PHE A 245 38.00 7.74 17.41
N ILE A 246 37.91 8.68 18.37
CA ILE A 246 39.04 9.14 19.16
C ILE A 246 39.64 7.98 19.97
N GLU A 247 38.80 7.22 20.67
CA GLU A 247 39.26 6.11 21.51
C GLU A 247 39.76 4.91 20.68
N CYS A 248 39.09 4.56 19.59
CA CYS A 248 39.54 3.50 18.67
C CYS A 248 40.85 3.86 17.97
N ARG A 249 41.08 5.15 17.65
CA ARG A 249 42.36 5.63 17.14
C ARG A 249 43.47 5.42 18.16
N LYS A 250 43.23 5.73 19.44
CA LYS A 250 44.20 5.47 20.54
C LYS A 250 44.51 3.97 20.69
N LYS A 251 43.49 3.12 20.55
CA LYS A 251 43.62 1.65 20.66
C LYS A 251 44.08 0.94 19.37
N ARG A 252 44.33 1.68 18.27
CA ARG A 252 44.62 1.14 16.93
C ARG A 252 43.55 0.15 16.41
N ALA A 253 42.29 0.31 16.83
CA ALA A 253 41.16 -0.52 16.43
C ALA A 253 40.30 0.15 15.35
N LEU A 254 40.93 0.89 14.43
CA LEU A 254 40.23 1.70 13.43
C LEU A 254 39.45 0.88 12.40
N ASN A 255 39.86 -0.36 12.12
CA ASN A 255 39.15 -1.24 11.19
C ASN A 255 37.72 -1.53 11.67
N PHE A 256 37.58 -1.90 12.95
CA PHE A 256 36.29 -2.18 13.57
C PHE A 256 35.41 -0.94 13.59
N TYR A 257 35.97 0.22 13.99
CA TYR A 257 35.26 1.50 13.94
C TYR A 257 34.78 1.83 12.52
N THR A 258 35.64 1.63 11.51
CA THR A 258 35.32 1.95 10.11
C THR A 258 34.16 1.12 9.59
N LEU A 259 34.13 -0.19 9.88
CA LEU A 259 33.00 -1.03 9.49
C LEU A 259 31.71 -0.56 10.19
N LEU A 260 31.77 -0.27 11.49
CA LEU A 260 30.62 0.16 12.28
C LEU A 260 30.07 1.54 11.84
N ILE A 261 30.94 2.51 11.53
CA ILE A 261 30.52 3.83 11.06
C ILE A 261 29.95 3.77 9.64
N LEU A 262 30.46 2.89 8.77
CA LEU A 262 29.85 2.64 7.47
C LEU A 262 28.47 2.00 7.62
N SER A 263 28.32 1.03 8.53
CA SER A 263 27.02 0.47 8.89
C SER A 263 26.06 1.51 9.47
N PHE A 264 26.55 2.61 10.04
CA PHE A 264 25.71 3.73 10.50
C PHE A 264 25.35 4.70 9.37
N ALA A 265 26.35 5.17 8.63
CA ALA A 265 26.20 6.25 7.66
C ALA A 265 25.45 5.82 6.40
N ILE A 266 25.69 4.59 5.90
CA ILE A 266 25.08 4.13 4.65
C ILE A 266 23.56 3.94 4.79
N PRO A 267 23.02 3.24 5.80
CA PRO A 267 21.58 3.18 6.01
C PRO A 267 20.93 4.55 6.18
N LEU A 268 21.59 5.48 6.90
CA LEU A 268 21.10 6.86 7.02
C LEU A 268 21.06 7.57 5.67
N ALA A 269 22.11 7.47 4.86
CA ALA A 269 22.15 8.03 3.51
C ALA A 269 21.07 7.42 2.59
N LEU A 270 20.86 6.10 2.66
CA LEU A 270 19.82 5.39 1.89
C LEU A 270 18.41 5.81 2.33
N SER A 271 18.16 6.01 3.62
CA SER A 271 16.89 6.55 4.10
C SER A 271 16.63 8.01 3.69
N GLN A 272 17.65 8.70 3.17
CA GLN A 272 17.56 10.08 2.66
C GLN A 272 17.79 10.15 1.13
N SER A 273 17.78 9.02 0.42
CA SER A 273 18.21 9.03 -0.98
C SER A 273 17.21 9.69 -1.95
N TYR A 274 16.02 10.06 -1.47
CA TYR A 274 15.09 10.92 -2.21
C TYR A 274 15.69 12.28 -2.58
N PHE A 275 16.62 12.82 -1.77
CA PHE A 275 17.33 14.06 -2.12
C PHE A 275 18.20 13.92 -3.37
N PHE A 276 18.58 12.68 -3.74
CA PHE A 276 19.37 12.37 -4.93
C PHE A 276 18.53 11.75 -6.05
N GLY A 277 17.20 11.72 -5.91
CA GLY A 277 16.29 11.11 -6.87
C GLY A 277 16.38 9.57 -6.96
N ILE A 278 17.01 8.91 -5.98
CA ILE A 278 17.11 7.45 -5.92
C ILE A 278 15.90 6.92 -5.17
N LEU A 279 15.07 6.12 -5.84
CA LEU A 279 13.81 5.58 -5.30
C LEU A 279 14.02 4.19 -4.69
N VAL A 280 14.07 4.16 -3.36
CA VAL A 280 14.19 2.96 -2.55
C VAL A 280 13.28 3.10 -1.33
N PRO A 281 12.82 2.02 -0.67
CA PRO A 281 11.95 2.12 0.49
C PRO A 281 12.63 2.80 1.70
N TYR A 282 12.61 4.14 1.74
CA TYR A 282 13.41 4.99 2.64
C TYR A 282 13.25 4.64 4.11
N ASP A 283 12.00 4.45 4.53
CA ASP A 283 11.60 4.12 5.89
C ASP A 283 12.17 2.78 6.37
N ARG A 284 12.25 1.79 5.47
CA ARG A 284 12.82 0.47 5.77
C ARG A 284 14.33 0.53 6.02
N PHE A 285 15.06 1.50 5.45
CA PHE A 285 16.50 1.61 5.71
C PHE A 285 16.84 2.04 7.13
N ILE A 286 15.89 2.65 7.85
CA ILE A 286 16.04 2.99 9.27
C ILE A 286 16.36 1.75 10.10
N TYR A 287 15.79 0.59 9.73
CA TYR A 287 16.01 -0.69 10.42
C TYR A 287 17.49 -1.10 10.41
N TYR A 288 18.22 -0.83 9.32
CA TYR A 288 19.63 -1.18 9.21
C TYR A 288 20.56 -0.25 9.99
N ALA A 289 20.10 0.94 10.36
CA ALA A 289 20.84 1.86 11.22
C ALA A 289 20.76 1.47 12.72
N LEU A 290 19.82 0.59 13.10
CA LEU A 290 19.51 0.24 14.48
C LEU A 290 20.74 -0.23 15.28
N ILE A 291 21.45 -1.24 14.78
CA ILE A 291 22.61 -1.86 15.45
C ILE A 291 23.73 -0.84 15.74
N PRO A 292 24.29 -0.14 14.74
CA PRO A 292 25.37 0.79 15.02
C PRO A 292 24.91 2.00 15.82
N MET A 293 23.65 2.42 15.71
CA MET A 293 23.12 3.55 16.47
C MET A 293 23.11 3.26 17.98
N VAL A 294 22.63 2.09 18.40
CA VAL A 294 22.63 1.73 19.84
C VAL A 294 24.04 1.49 20.38
N VAL A 295 24.95 0.95 19.56
CA VAL A 295 26.35 0.75 19.95
C VAL A 295 27.07 2.09 20.13
N PHE A 296 26.89 3.04 19.22
CA PHE A 296 27.48 4.37 19.38
C PHE A 296 26.85 5.14 20.55
N ALA A 297 25.53 5.08 20.72
CA ALA A 297 24.87 5.70 21.87
C ALA A 297 25.39 5.14 23.20
N ALA A 298 25.56 3.82 23.29
CA ALA A 298 26.17 3.17 24.46
C ALA A 298 27.62 3.61 24.69
N SER A 299 28.37 3.83 23.61
CA SER A 299 29.75 4.32 23.68
C SER A 299 29.83 5.71 24.30
N THR A 300 28.87 6.60 24.03
CA THR A 300 28.76 7.91 24.69
C THR A 300 28.60 7.77 26.19
N ILE A 301 27.61 6.98 26.63
CA ILE A 301 27.34 6.77 28.06
C ILE A 301 28.56 6.14 28.75
N TYR A 302 29.11 5.07 28.15
CA TYR A 302 30.28 4.39 28.69
C TYR A 302 31.50 5.31 28.82
N LEU A 303 31.82 6.09 27.78
CA LEU A 303 32.99 6.98 27.81
C LEU A 303 32.79 8.17 28.75
N ALA A 304 31.56 8.70 28.86
CA ALA A 304 31.23 9.73 29.84
C ALA A 304 31.42 9.23 31.28
N LEU A 305 30.92 8.02 31.59
CA LEU A 305 31.14 7.40 32.90
C LEU A 305 32.62 7.15 33.18
N LYS A 306 33.35 6.63 32.19
CA LYS A 306 34.80 6.42 32.29
C LYS A 306 35.53 7.74 32.60
N PHE A 307 35.10 8.85 32.03
CA PHE A 307 35.67 10.18 32.27
C PHE A 307 35.37 10.68 33.70
N VAL A 308 34.11 10.60 34.15
CA VAL A 308 33.70 11.04 35.49
C VAL A 308 34.43 10.28 36.60
N PHE A 309 34.65 8.98 36.42
CA PHE A 309 35.30 8.13 37.43
C PHE A 309 36.82 7.95 37.22
N PHE A 310 37.42 8.66 36.26
CA PHE A 310 38.83 8.46 35.89
C PHE A 310 39.78 8.71 37.06
N ASP A 311 39.68 9.88 37.71
CA ASP A 311 40.59 10.30 38.77
C ASP A 311 40.43 9.49 40.06
N ILE A 312 39.19 9.12 40.40
CA ILE A 312 38.87 8.37 41.64
C ILE A 312 39.33 6.90 41.51
N SER A 313 39.35 6.34 40.30
CA SER A 313 39.73 4.94 40.05
C SER A 313 41.22 4.64 40.26
N GLN A 314 42.08 5.66 40.36
CA GLN A 314 43.51 5.49 40.62
C GLN A 314 43.82 5.16 42.09
N ILE A 315 42.88 5.40 43.02
CA ILE A 315 43.03 5.08 44.44
C ILE A 315 42.65 3.62 44.70
N SER A 316 43.65 2.76 45.01
CA SER A 316 43.47 1.30 45.09
C SER A 316 42.42 0.82 46.09
N ARG A 317 42.24 1.54 47.22
CA ARG A 317 41.30 1.17 48.29
C ARG A 317 39.82 1.39 47.93
N VAL A 318 39.51 2.20 46.91
CA VAL A 318 38.13 2.64 46.58
C VAL A 318 37.62 2.01 45.26
N LYS A 319 38.42 1.18 44.59
CA LYS A 319 38.09 0.61 43.26
C LYS A 319 36.75 -0.13 43.21
N TRP A 320 36.37 -0.84 44.27
CA TRP A 320 35.09 -1.57 44.30
C TRP A 320 33.90 -0.61 44.43
N LEU A 321 34.02 0.45 45.25
CA LEU A 321 33.01 1.49 45.40
C LEU A 321 32.82 2.27 44.10
N VAL A 322 33.91 2.62 43.40
CA VAL A 322 33.84 3.29 42.09
C VAL A 322 33.10 2.44 41.05
N LYS A 323 33.37 1.12 41.02
CA LYS A 323 32.65 0.20 40.14
C LYS A 323 31.16 0.12 40.49
N LEU A 324 30.82 0.02 41.78
CA LEU A 324 29.44 -0.02 42.23
C LEU A 324 28.70 1.28 41.89
N SER A 325 29.30 2.44 42.17
CA SER A 325 28.73 3.76 41.86
C SER A 325 28.54 3.97 40.35
N SER A 326 29.51 3.54 39.53
CA SER A 326 29.39 3.60 38.06
C SER A 326 28.26 2.70 37.56
N ALA A 327 28.14 1.48 38.10
CA ALA A 327 27.05 0.58 37.75
C ALA A 327 25.67 1.16 38.16
N LEU A 328 25.55 1.69 39.39
CA LEU A 328 24.33 2.35 39.86
C LEU A 328 23.97 3.56 38.99
N LEU A 329 24.94 4.42 38.66
CA LEU A 329 24.71 5.57 37.80
C LEU A 329 24.29 5.14 36.38
N THR A 330 24.88 4.07 35.85
CA THR A 330 24.47 3.47 34.56
C THR A 330 23.02 3.02 34.60
N ILE A 331 22.63 2.31 35.66
CA ILE A 331 21.24 1.86 35.85
C ILE A 331 20.31 3.08 35.93
N VAL A 332 20.66 4.10 36.71
CA VAL A 332 19.86 5.34 36.84
C VAL A 332 19.71 6.03 35.48
N ILE A 333 20.77 6.14 34.68
CA ILE A 333 20.71 6.73 33.33
C ILE A 333 19.79 5.91 32.43
N ILE A 334 19.94 4.57 32.40
CA ILE A 334 19.09 3.69 31.58
C ILE A 334 17.62 3.79 32.03
N VAL A 335 17.35 3.78 33.33
CA VAL A 335 16.00 3.94 33.88
C VAL A 335 15.42 5.30 33.52
N SER A 336 16.21 6.38 33.61
CA SER A 336 15.78 7.73 33.21
C SER A 336 15.45 7.80 31.71
N LEU A 337 16.30 7.21 30.86
CA LEU A 337 16.04 7.08 29.43
C LEU A 337 14.78 6.25 29.15
N TYR A 338 14.58 5.15 29.88
CA TYR A 338 13.37 4.35 29.79
C TYR A 338 12.13 5.15 30.19
N VAL A 339 12.13 5.82 31.34
CA VAL A 339 10.99 6.60 31.85
C VAL A 339 10.63 7.73 30.88
N SER A 340 11.62 8.44 30.35
CA SER A 340 11.37 9.51 29.36
C SER A 340 10.85 8.99 28.02
N ARG A 341 11.24 7.76 27.62
CA ARG A 341 10.90 7.19 26.32
C ARG A 341 9.64 6.34 26.33
N SER A 342 9.33 5.72 27.48
CA SER A 342 8.31 4.70 27.64
C SER A 342 6.94 5.15 27.12
N PRO A 343 6.41 6.34 27.43
CA PRO A 343 5.07 6.73 26.98
C PRO A 343 4.91 6.70 25.46
N ILE A 344 5.83 7.35 24.73
CA ILE A 344 5.80 7.38 23.26
C ILE A 344 5.96 5.97 22.68
N LEU A 345 6.86 5.18 23.26
CA LEU A 345 7.13 3.82 22.78
C LEU A 345 5.92 2.90 23.02
N THR A 346 5.30 2.95 24.20
CA THR A 346 4.11 2.15 24.52
C THR A 346 2.92 2.54 23.68
N ASP A 347 2.71 3.84 23.46
CA ASP A 347 1.61 4.33 22.62
C ASP A 347 1.77 3.85 21.18
N LYS A 348 2.98 3.94 20.61
CA LYS A 348 3.25 3.44 19.25
C LYS A 348 3.18 1.91 19.14
N ILE A 349 3.63 1.18 20.16
CA ILE A 349 3.45 -0.27 20.22
C ILE A 349 1.95 -0.62 20.26
N SER A 350 1.17 0.08 21.08
CA SER A 350 -0.27 -0.11 21.17
C SER A 350 -0.94 0.16 19.83
N GLU A 351 -0.70 1.32 19.22
CA GLU A 351 -1.23 1.71 17.91
C GLU A 351 -0.89 0.69 16.82
N ALA A 352 0.36 0.25 16.76
CA ALA A 352 0.83 -0.74 15.80
C ALA A 352 0.15 -2.11 15.98
N THR A 353 -0.08 -2.53 17.23
CA THR A 353 -0.64 -3.85 17.55
C THR A 353 -2.17 -3.90 17.51
N SER A 354 -2.87 -2.81 17.83
CA SER A 354 -4.34 -2.78 17.84
C SER A 354 -4.94 -2.42 16.49
N HIS A 355 -4.30 -1.52 15.73
CA HIS A 355 -4.92 -0.94 14.53
C HIS A 355 -4.18 -1.30 13.24
N TYR A 356 -2.84 -1.21 13.19
CA TYR A 356 -2.14 -1.31 11.91
C TYR A 356 -1.82 -2.75 11.51
N TYR A 357 -1.11 -3.51 12.35
CA TYR A 357 -0.57 -4.83 11.98
C TYR A 357 -1.39 -6.01 12.52
N SER A 358 -2.63 -5.82 12.95
CA SER A 358 -3.47 -6.93 13.41
C SER A 358 -4.36 -7.47 12.29
N TYR A 359 -3.88 -8.50 11.58
CA TYR A 359 -4.63 -9.14 10.49
C TYR A 359 -5.45 -10.34 10.96
N ILE A 360 -5.05 -10.99 12.06
CA ILE A 360 -5.78 -12.13 12.63
C ILE A 360 -6.29 -11.80 14.04
N SER A 361 -7.60 -11.87 14.21
CA SER A 361 -8.30 -11.69 15.49
C SER A 361 -9.08 -12.97 15.83
N PRO A 362 -9.41 -13.24 17.10
CA PRO A 362 -10.19 -14.43 17.46
C PRO A 362 -11.49 -14.57 16.64
N PRO A 363 -12.29 -13.51 16.40
CA PRO A 363 -13.45 -13.60 15.52
C PRO A 363 -13.15 -14.02 14.08
N PHE A 364 -12.03 -13.58 13.50
CA PHE A 364 -11.64 -14.00 12.15
C PHE A 364 -11.18 -15.46 12.13
N TYR A 365 -10.46 -15.89 13.17
CA TYR A 365 -10.03 -17.27 13.34
C TYR A 365 -11.21 -18.23 13.45
N ASP A 366 -12.17 -17.92 14.33
CA ASP A 366 -13.38 -18.72 14.52
C ASP A 366 -14.21 -18.82 13.24
N ALA A 367 -14.33 -17.72 12.50
CA ALA A 367 -15.03 -17.68 11.21
C ALA A 367 -14.34 -18.56 10.17
N ALA A 368 -13.01 -18.55 10.11
CA ALA A 368 -12.24 -19.36 9.17
C ALA A 368 -12.31 -20.86 9.51
N LEU A 369 -12.25 -21.22 10.80
CA LEU A 369 -12.46 -22.60 11.27
C LEU A 369 -13.88 -23.08 10.95
N TRP A 370 -14.88 -22.24 11.23
CA TRP A 370 -16.26 -22.53 10.90
C TRP A 370 -16.40 -22.78 9.40
N LEU A 371 -15.86 -21.90 8.54
CA LEU A 371 -15.94 -22.05 7.09
C LEU A 371 -15.29 -23.36 6.62
N ARG A 372 -14.12 -23.72 7.18
CA ARG A 372 -13.44 -24.99 6.87
C ARG A 372 -14.32 -26.20 7.19
N SER A 373 -15.03 -26.16 8.33
CA SER A 373 -15.88 -27.27 8.78
C SER A 373 -17.21 -27.35 8.03
N ALA A 374 -17.84 -26.20 7.76
CA ALA A 374 -19.16 -26.11 7.13
C ALA A 374 -19.08 -26.34 5.61
N TYR A 375 -17.96 -25.96 4.99
CA TYR A 375 -17.73 -26.06 3.55
C TYR A 375 -16.35 -26.69 3.28
N PRO A 376 -16.22 -28.01 3.37
CA PRO A 376 -14.93 -28.70 3.24
C PRO A 376 -14.35 -28.65 1.82
N GLU A 377 -15.17 -28.44 0.79
CA GLU A 377 -14.78 -28.45 -0.62
C GLU A 377 -13.76 -27.35 -0.97
N ASN A 378 -12.84 -27.64 -1.89
CA ASN A 378 -11.88 -26.63 -2.35
C ASN A 378 -12.61 -25.46 -3.04
N GLY A 379 -12.16 -24.25 -2.76
CA GLY A 379 -12.73 -23.03 -3.33
C GLY A 379 -11.81 -21.84 -3.06
N THR A 380 -12.01 -20.77 -3.84
CA THR A 380 -11.33 -19.49 -3.62
C THR A 380 -12.18 -18.59 -2.74
N VAL A 381 -11.54 -17.90 -1.80
CA VAL A 381 -12.14 -16.85 -0.97
C VAL A 381 -11.53 -15.50 -1.31
N ILE A 382 -12.37 -14.49 -1.47
CA ILE A 382 -11.92 -13.10 -1.55
C ILE A 382 -12.10 -12.47 -0.17
N VAL A 383 -11.03 -11.87 0.34
CA VAL A 383 -11.03 -11.22 1.66
C VAL A 383 -10.75 -9.73 1.50
N THR A 384 -11.41 -8.90 2.32
CA THR A 384 -10.95 -7.53 2.56
C THR A 384 -9.54 -7.52 3.15
N GLU A 385 -8.87 -6.36 3.13
CA GLU A 385 -7.47 -6.20 3.60
C GLU A 385 -7.22 -6.92 4.95
N LYS A 386 -8.16 -6.78 5.89
CA LYS A 386 -8.27 -7.60 7.09
C LYS A 386 -9.53 -8.46 6.97
N PRO A 387 -9.48 -9.79 7.20
CA PRO A 387 -8.40 -10.57 7.82
C PRO A 387 -7.19 -10.94 6.95
N GLY A 388 -7.23 -10.63 5.65
CA GLY A 388 -6.13 -10.90 4.73
C GLY A 388 -5.78 -12.38 4.60
N LEU A 389 -4.51 -12.67 4.30
CA LEU A 389 -4.05 -14.01 3.89
C LEU A 389 -4.16 -15.07 5.00
N PHE A 390 -4.22 -14.64 6.27
CA PHE A 390 -4.41 -15.56 7.38
C PHE A 390 -5.72 -16.32 7.31
N PHE A 391 -6.78 -15.70 6.78
CA PHE A 391 -8.08 -16.36 6.69
C PHE A 391 -8.00 -17.62 5.83
N GLY A 392 -7.33 -17.54 4.66
CA GLY A 392 -7.08 -18.67 3.79
C GLY A 392 -6.31 -19.81 4.41
N LEU A 393 -5.29 -19.48 5.21
CA LEU A 393 -4.46 -20.48 5.88
C LEU A 393 -5.23 -21.29 6.93
N VAL A 394 -6.14 -20.62 7.64
CA VAL A 394 -6.97 -21.26 8.67
C VAL A 394 -8.12 -22.03 8.02
N SER A 395 -8.77 -21.42 7.01
CA SER A 395 -9.91 -22.02 6.32
C SER A 395 -9.51 -23.15 5.35
N GLY A 396 -8.23 -23.23 4.97
CA GLY A 396 -7.72 -24.16 3.96
C GLY A 396 -8.22 -23.82 2.54
N LYS A 397 -8.52 -22.55 2.26
CA LYS A 397 -9.03 -22.07 0.96
C LYS A 397 -7.97 -21.24 0.24
N SER A 398 -7.99 -21.27 -1.10
CA SER A 398 -7.19 -20.32 -1.90
C SER A 398 -7.70 -18.91 -1.62
N THR A 399 -6.81 -17.92 -1.42
CA THR A 399 -7.22 -16.58 -1.01
C THR A 399 -6.66 -15.52 -1.93
N ILE A 400 -7.52 -14.58 -2.33
CA ILE A 400 -7.14 -13.32 -2.97
C ILE A 400 -7.56 -12.21 -2.02
N MET A 401 -6.64 -11.30 -1.71
CA MET A 401 -6.82 -10.26 -0.71
C MET A 401 -6.90 -8.90 -1.38
N GLU A 402 -7.82 -8.07 -0.90
CA GLU A 402 -7.86 -6.66 -1.24
C GLU A 402 -6.58 -5.95 -0.77
N VAL A 403 -5.97 -5.19 -1.68
CA VAL A 403 -4.82 -4.33 -1.37
C VAL A 403 -5.37 -2.98 -0.91
N ASP A 404 -4.66 -2.34 0.03
CA ASP A 404 -4.97 -0.97 0.46
C ASP A 404 -5.10 -0.07 -0.79
N PRO A 405 -6.28 0.54 -1.03
CA PRO A 405 -6.55 1.34 -2.22
C PRO A 405 -5.67 2.59 -2.33
N THR A 406 -5.00 2.99 -1.24
CA THR A 406 -3.99 4.06 -1.25
C THR A 406 -2.62 3.58 -1.73
N ILE A 407 -2.39 2.26 -1.77
CA ILE A 407 -1.15 1.62 -2.18
C ILE A 407 -1.24 1.09 -3.61
N GLY A 408 -2.38 0.49 -3.94
CA GLY A 408 -2.61 -0.09 -5.24
C GLY A 408 -3.96 -0.78 -5.28
N ARG A 409 -4.24 -1.46 -6.38
CA ARG A 409 -5.52 -2.10 -6.59
C ARG A 409 -5.31 -3.53 -7.05
N ASP A 410 -5.91 -4.48 -6.33
CA ASP A 410 -6.16 -5.82 -6.88
C ASP A 410 -7.48 -5.77 -7.65
N GLU A 411 -7.40 -5.95 -8.96
CA GLU A 411 -8.54 -5.81 -9.87
C GLU A 411 -9.64 -6.82 -9.56
N ILE A 412 -9.27 -8.04 -9.16
CA ILE A 412 -10.22 -9.12 -8.85
C ILE A 412 -10.90 -8.82 -7.53
N ALA A 413 -10.15 -8.55 -6.46
CA ALA A 413 -10.72 -8.27 -5.15
C ALA A 413 -11.61 -7.03 -5.17
N GLY A 414 -11.14 -5.94 -5.79
CA GLY A 414 -11.90 -4.68 -5.88
C GLY A 414 -13.20 -4.82 -6.68
N CYS A 415 -13.21 -5.66 -7.73
CA CYS A 415 -14.41 -5.92 -8.52
C CYS A 415 -15.38 -6.85 -7.79
N VAL A 416 -14.89 -7.95 -7.21
CA VAL A 416 -15.75 -8.98 -6.61
C VAL A 416 -16.32 -8.57 -5.25
N LEU A 417 -15.53 -7.92 -4.37
CA LEU A 417 -16.03 -7.48 -3.05
C LEU A 417 -17.15 -6.44 -3.16
N ASN A 418 -17.13 -5.63 -4.22
CA ASN A 418 -18.09 -4.56 -4.46
C ASN A 418 -19.22 -4.96 -5.43
N LEU A 419 -19.22 -6.21 -5.94
CA LEU A 419 -20.13 -6.66 -7.00
C LEU A 419 -20.15 -5.69 -8.19
N ALA A 420 -18.96 -5.28 -8.62
CA ALA A 420 -18.80 -4.23 -9.61
C ALA A 420 -18.70 -4.77 -11.05
N TYR A 421 -18.98 -3.87 -11.98
CA TYR A 421 -18.72 -3.98 -13.41
C TYR A 421 -17.83 -2.82 -13.80
N GLU A 422 -16.81 -3.09 -14.60
CA GLU A 422 -15.77 -2.13 -14.91
C GLU A 422 -15.39 -2.17 -16.37
N MET A 423 -15.22 -0.98 -16.93
CA MET A 423 -14.60 -0.75 -18.22
C MET A 423 -13.41 0.17 -18.00
N GLU A 424 -12.22 -0.30 -18.38
CA GLU A 424 -10.97 0.41 -18.17
C GLU A 424 -10.26 0.61 -19.50
N ASN A 425 -9.85 1.85 -19.76
CA ASN A 425 -8.85 2.17 -20.77
C ASN A 425 -7.66 2.86 -20.07
N PRO A 426 -6.58 3.24 -20.78
CA PRO A 426 -5.42 3.86 -20.14
C PRO A 426 -5.67 5.21 -19.44
N VAL A 427 -6.82 5.85 -19.68
CA VAL A 427 -7.12 7.20 -19.16
C VAL A 427 -8.26 7.23 -18.13
N THR A 428 -9.23 6.33 -18.25
CA THR A 428 -10.45 6.30 -17.46
C THR A 428 -10.80 4.87 -17.05
N LEU A 429 -11.19 4.72 -15.79
CA LEU A 429 -11.88 3.53 -15.28
C LEU A 429 -13.33 3.91 -14.96
N PHE A 430 -14.26 3.42 -15.76
CA PHE A 430 -15.68 3.50 -15.48
C PHE A 430 -16.10 2.30 -14.63
N ARG A 431 -16.78 2.56 -13.52
CA ARG A 431 -17.20 1.53 -12.56
C ARG A 431 -18.67 1.70 -12.20
N VAL A 432 -19.36 0.56 -12.16
CA VAL A 432 -20.77 0.45 -11.84
C VAL A 432 -20.97 -0.66 -10.81
N PHE A 433 -21.92 -0.51 -9.89
CA PHE A 433 -22.16 -1.47 -8.82
C PHE A 433 -23.54 -2.12 -8.92
N GLU A 434 -23.61 -3.44 -8.74
CA GLU A 434 -24.87 -4.19 -8.63
C GLU A 434 -25.69 -3.69 -7.42
N ALA A 435 -25.00 -3.38 -6.30
CA ALA A 435 -25.56 -2.65 -5.17
C ALA A 435 -24.95 -1.24 -5.11
N PRO A 436 -25.68 -0.19 -5.56
CA PRO A 436 -25.18 1.18 -5.58
C PRO A 436 -24.61 1.60 -4.23
N LEU A 437 -23.50 2.32 -4.24
CA LEU A 437 -22.91 2.87 -3.02
C LEU A 437 -23.85 3.95 -2.44
N PRO A 438 -23.79 4.22 -1.12
CA PRO A 438 -24.51 5.36 -0.58
C PRO A 438 -24.13 6.61 -1.37
N TYR A 439 -25.13 7.30 -1.92
CA TYR A 439 -24.96 8.52 -2.70
C TYR A 439 -24.38 8.37 -4.12
N GLU A 440 -24.06 7.16 -4.60
CA GLU A 440 -23.29 6.99 -5.84
C GLU A 440 -23.79 5.82 -6.69
N LEU A 441 -24.18 6.10 -7.93
CA LEU A 441 -24.65 5.09 -8.89
C LEU A 441 -23.51 4.58 -9.80
N ASP A 442 -22.83 5.51 -10.47
CA ASP A 442 -21.82 5.26 -11.50
C ASP A 442 -20.60 6.14 -11.25
N GLN A 443 -19.39 5.59 -11.39
CA GLN A 443 -18.15 6.28 -11.09
C GLN A 443 -17.25 6.37 -12.31
N TYR A 444 -16.71 7.56 -12.54
CA TYR A 444 -15.59 7.78 -13.43
C TYR A 444 -14.34 8.04 -12.61
N ASN A 445 -13.34 7.20 -12.82
CA ASN A 445 -12.07 7.27 -12.13
C ASN A 445 -10.96 7.67 -13.11
N VAL A 446 -10.00 8.43 -12.63
CA VAL A 446 -8.80 8.85 -13.34
C VAL A 446 -7.57 8.26 -12.67
N LEU A 447 -6.52 8.02 -13.45
CA LEU A 447 -5.27 7.52 -12.92
C LEU A 447 -4.47 8.70 -12.36
N ILE A 448 -4.31 8.76 -11.04
CA ILE A 448 -3.45 9.75 -10.36
C ILE A 448 -2.40 8.98 -9.60
N GLN A 449 -1.15 9.17 -10.00
CA GLN A 449 0.05 8.54 -9.45
C GLN A 449 0.01 7.02 -9.54
N GLY A 450 -0.53 6.49 -10.66
CA GLY A 450 -0.74 5.06 -10.86
C GLY A 450 -1.88 4.45 -10.04
N ILE A 451 -2.68 5.27 -9.35
CA ILE A 451 -3.83 4.82 -8.55
C ILE A 451 -5.12 5.37 -9.18
N TRP A 452 -6.08 4.49 -9.42
CA TRP A 452 -7.41 4.89 -9.86
C TRP A 452 -8.13 5.64 -8.73
N ARG A 453 -8.38 6.93 -8.94
CA ARG A 453 -9.13 7.79 -8.03
C ARG A 453 -10.40 8.28 -8.68
N ARG A 454 -11.48 8.28 -7.92
CA ARG A 454 -12.77 8.81 -8.36
C ARG A 454 -12.62 10.29 -8.70
N ALA A 455 -13.01 10.67 -9.90
CA ALA A 455 -13.05 12.07 -10.36
C ALA A 455 -14.46 12.62 -10.34
N SER A 456 -15.40 11.83 -10.86
CA SER A 456 -16.82 12.18 -10.91
C SER A 456 -17.69 10.95 -10.73
N PHE A 457 -18.94 11.18 -10.34
CA PHE A 457 -19.91 10.12 -10.14
C PHE A 457 -21.34 10.63 -10.29
N LEU A 458 -22.26 9.72 -10.60
CA LEU A 458 -23.69 10.00 -10.70
C LEU A 458 -24.32 9.96 -9.30
N TYR A 459 -24.83 11.10 -8.79
CA TYR A 459 -25.30 11.25 -7.40
C TYR A 459 -26.70 10.70 -7.16
N SER A 460 -26.82 9.62 -6.37
CA SER A 460 -28.06 8.84 -6.26
C SER A 460 -29.32 9.65 -5.87
N GLU A 461 -29.16 10.72 -5.08
CA GLU A 461 -30.28 11.48 -4.51
C GLU A 461 -30.86 12.56 -5.44
N GLU A 462 -30.06 13.09 -6.38
CA GLU A 462 -30.52 14.15 -7.31
C GLU A 462 -30.88 13.61 -8.70
N ASN A 463 -30.47 12.39 -9.03
CA ASN A 463 -30.80 11.77 -10.31
C ASN A 463 -32.26 11.30 -10.32
N ILE A 464 -33.12 12.07 -10.98
CA ILE A 464 -34.58 11.97 -10.85
C ILE A 464 -35.23 11.88 -12.22
N VAL A 465 -36.29 11.09 -12.30
CA VAL A 465 -37.20 11.03 -13.45
C VAL A 465 -38.57 11.50 -12.97
N SER A 466 -39.09 12.54 -13.60
CA SER A 466 -40.46 13.00 -13.39
C SER A 466 -41.26 12.84 -14.67
N CYS A 467 -42.42 12.24 -14.60
CA CYS A 467 -43.34 12.16 -15.73
C CYS A 467 -44.79 12.46 -15.32
N ALA A 468 -45.56 13.07 -16.22
CA ALA A 468 -46.99 13.25 -16.08
C ALA A 468 -47.71 12.20 -16.94
N VAL A 469 -48.56 11.38 -16.32
CA VAL A 469 -49.37 10.36 -17.00
C VAL A 469 -50.83 10.64 -16.71
N ASN A 470 -51.63 10.93 -17.74
CA ASN A 470 -53.05 11.27 -17.61
C ASN A 470 -53.31 12.38 -16.57
N GLY A 471 -52.46 13.41 -16.54
CA GLY A 471 -52.55 14.52 -15.58
C GLY A 471 -52.06 14.24 -14.15
N SER A 472 -51.61 13.02 -13.82
CA SER A 472 -50.97 12.73 -12.52
C SER A 472 -49.44 12.80 -12.65
N GLN A 473 -48.80 13.59 -11.80
CA GLN A 473 -47.33 13.63 -11.72
C GLN A 473 -46.78 12.44 -10.94
N PHE A 474 -45.72 11.85 -11.48
CA PHE A 474 -44.93 10.81 -10.85
C PHE A 474 -43.46 11.21 -10.88
N THR A 475 -42.81 11.21 -9.73
CA THR A 475 -41.39 11.54 -9.59
C THR A 475 -40.71 10.43 -8.81
N VAL A 476 -39.61 9.92 -9.33
CA VAL A 476 -38.83 8.85 -8.70
C VAL A 476 -37.33 9.08 -8.88
N LYS A 477 -36.54 8.73 -7.86
CA LYS A 477 -35.09 8.75 -7.97
C LYS A 477 -34.61 7.50 -8.71
N LEU A 478 -33.59 7.61 -9.55
CA LEU A 478 -33.02 6.46 -10.25
C LEU A 478 -32.52 5.39 -9.26
N ALA A 479 -32.01 5.81 -8.10
CA ALA A 479 -31.52 4.94 -7.04
C ALA A 479 -32.61 4.09 -6.36
N GLU A 480 -33.87 4.51 -6.45
CA GLU A 480 -35.02 3.79 -5.89
C GLU A 480 -35.57 2.74 -6.87
N LEU A 481 -35.16 2.80 -8.16
CA LEU A 481 -35.60 1.87 -9.18
C LEU A 481 -34.78 0.57 -9.15
N PRO A 482 -35.43 -0.60 -9.30
CA PRO A 482 -34.73 -1.85 -9.58
C PRO A 482 -33.76 -1.71 -10.76
N ARG A 483 -32.50 -2.03 -10.51
CA ARG A 483 -31.40 -1.93 -11.46
C ARG A 483 -31.01 -3.30 -12.00
N ARG A 484 -30.69 -3.40 -13.30
CA ARG A 484 -30.04 -4.58 -13.91
C ARG A 484 -28.84 -4.13 -14.74
N ILE A 485 -27.71 -4.82 -14.60
CA ILE A 485 -26.48 -4.51 -15.33
C ILE A 485 -26.15 -5.69 -16.25
N LEU A 486 -25.93 -5.41 -17.53
CA LEU A 486 -25.72 -6.42 -18.57
C LEU A 486 -24.61 -5.97 -19.52
N TRP A 487 -23.71 -6.90 -19.86
CA TRP A 487 -22.83 -6.72 -21.00
C TRP A 487 -23.60 -6.88 -22.31
N ILE A 488 -23.48 -5.91 -23.21
CA ILE A 488 -24.02 -5.99 -24.57
C ILE A 488 -22.85 -6.02 -25.55
N GLN A 489 -22.85 -7.01 -26.43
CA GLN A 489 -21.86 -7.09 -27.51
C GLN A 489 -22.43 -6.40 -28.76
N LYS A 490 -22.09 -5.12 -28.96
CA LYS A 490 -22.37 -4.38 -30.21
C LYS A 490 -21.12 -4.31 -31.07
N GLY A 491 -20.93 -5.31 -31.93
CA GLY A 491 -19.76 -5.38 -32.82
C GLY A 491 -18.46 -5.57 -32.02
N SER A 492 -17.43 -4.76 -32.31
CA SER A 492 -16.12 -4.83 -31.65
C SER A 492 -15.98 -3.98 -30.38
N ARG A 493 -17.01 -3.22 -29.99
CA ARG A 493 -16.94 -2.32 -28.83
C ARG A 493 -17.62 -2.95 -27.60
N PRO A 494 -16.90 -3.09 -26.48
CA PRO A 494 -17.57 -3.47 -25.24
C PRO A 494 -18.56 -2.38 -24.83
N SER A 495 -19.79 -2.80 -24.53
CA SER A 495 -20.85 -1.92 -24.08
C SER A 495 -21.45 -2.47 -22.79
N LEU A 496 -21.55 -1.62 -21.77
CA LEU A 496 -22.25 -1.95 -20.53
C LEU A 496 -23.62 -1.27 -20.55
N CYS A 497 -24.68 -2.05 -20.33
CA CYS A 497 -26.04 -1.55 -20.26
C CYS A 497 -26.55 -1.62 -18.82
N ILE A 498 -27.02 -0.49 -18.33
CA ILE A 498 -27.66 -0.34 -17.05
C ILE A 498 -29.14 -0.07 -17.31
N GLN A 499 -30.01 -0.94 -16.81
CA GLN A 499 -31.45 -0.79 -16.93
C GLN A 499 -32.06 -0.42 -15.59
N TYR A 500 -32.82 0.67 -15.56
CA TYR A 500 -33.65 1.09 -14.44
C TYR A 500 -35.11 0.77 -14.79
N LEU A 501 -35.75 -0.05 -13.96
CA LEU A 501 -37.08 -0.59 -14.23
C LEU A 501 -38.12 0.06 -13.33
N SER A 502 -39.05 0.83 -13.89
CA SER A 502 -40.24 1.25 -13.13
C SER A 502 -41.33 0.19 -13.26
N GLU A 503 -42.06 -0.07 -12.18
CA GLU A 503 -43.16 -1.04 -12.14
C GLU A 503 -44.25 -0.72 -13.18
N GLY A 504 -44.17 -1.34 -14.36
CA GLY A 504 -45.15 -1.22 -15.44
C GLY A 504 -45.25 0.13 -16.15
N ARG A 505 -44.44 1.14 -15.79
CA ARG A 505 -44.56 2.52 -16.34
C ARG A 505 -43.55 2.84 -17.44
N PHE A 506 -42.27 2.59 -17.18
CA PHE A 506 -41.19 2.89 -18.11
C PHE A 506 -39.93 2.07 -17.81
N ILE A 507 -39.03 2.03 -18.80
CA ILE A 507 -37.67 1.50 -18.67
C ILE A 507 -36.69 2.59 -19.08
N ILE A 508 -35.62 2.79 -18.30
CA ILE A 508 -34.51 3.64 -18.70
C ILE A 508 -33.29 2.77 -18.90
N ASN A 509 -32.68 2.85 -20.07
CA ASN A 509 -31.42 2.20 -20.37
C ASN A 509 -30.33 3.26 -20.48
N GLU A 510 -29.27 3.12 -19.70
CA GLU A 510 -27.99 3.79 -19.91
C GLU A 510 -27.03 2.79 -20.55
N VAL A 511 -26.55 3.10 -21.76
CA VAL A 511 -25.56 2.28 -22.46
C VAL A 511 -24.25 3.04 -22.52
N VAL A 512 -23.24 2.49 -21.86
CA VAL A 512 -21.90 3.06 -21.80
C VAL A 512 -20.97 2.26 -22.72
N GLU A 513 -20.33 2.95 -23.65
CA GLU A 513 -19.45 2.35 -24.66
C GLU A 513 -18.03 2.93 -24.53
N MET A 514 -17.03 2.06 -24.50
CA MET A 514 -15.61 2.41 -24.72
C MET A 514 -15.12 1.70 -25.98
N SER A 515 -14.13 2.27 -26.65
CA SER A 515 -13.62 1.75 -27.92
C SER A 515 -12.12 1.87 -27.93
N ASP A 516 -11.39 0.85 -28.36
CA ASP A 516 -9.91 0.74 -28.43
C ASP A 516 -9.17 1.83 -29.24
N SER A 517 -9.90 2.81 -29.78
CA SER A 517 -9.39 3.82 -30.70
C SER A 517 -9.70 5.28 -30.37
N VAL A 518 -10.55 5.56 -29.39
CA VAL A 518 -10.94 6.91 -28.93
C VAL A 518 -10.99 7.08 -27.41
N LEU A 519 -10.46 8.18 -26.87
CA LEU A 519 -10.31 8.34 -25.42
C LEU A 519 -11.63 8.53 -24.67
N TRP A 520 -12.65 9.05 -25.36
CA TRP A 520 -13.93 9.32 -24.75
C TRP A 520 -14.70 8.04 -24.43
N THR A 521 -15.54 8.14 -23.41
CA THR A 521 -16.57 7.17 -23.06
C THR A 521 -17.92 7.73 -23.49
N LYS A 522 -18.67 6.98 -24.30
CA LYS A 522 -19.99 7.42 -24.77
C LYS A 522 -21.06 6.88 -23.85
N ALA A 523 -21.91 7.75 -23.34
CA ALA A 523 -23.10 7.38 -22.58
C ALA A 523 -24.34 7.72 -23.42
N ASN A 524 -25.17 6.72 -23.69
CA ASN A 524 -26.43 6.86 -24.40
C ASN A 524 -27.58 6.46 -23.48
N TRP A 525 -28.46 7.41 -23.20
CA TRP A 525 -29.64 7.20 -22.38
C TRP A 525 -30.86 7.00 -23.27
N THR A 526 -31.68 6.01 -22.95
CA THR A 526 -32.92 5.71 -23.68
C THR A 526 -34.05 5.52 -22.67
N PHE A 527 -35.06 6.37 -22.75
CA PHE A 527 -36.30 6.22 -22.00
C PHE A 527 -37.34 5.52 -22.88
N ILE A 528 -37.95 4.45 -22.38
CA ILE A 528 -38.93 3.62 -23.08
C ILE A 528 -40.25 3.67 -22.29
N PRO A 529 -41.31 4.33 -22.79
CA PRO A 529 -42.62 4.30 -22.15
C PRO A 529 -43.23 2.89 -22.25
N LEU A 530 -43.77 2.37 -21.16
CA LEU A 530 -44.56 1.12 -21.13
C LEU A 530 -46.07 1.38 -21.05
N THR A 531 -46.47 2.55 -20.53
CA THR A 531 -47.84 3.05 -20.60
C THR A 531 -47.99 4.01 -21.77
N HIS A 532 -49.15 3.99 -22.44
CA HIS A 532 -49.49 4.99 -23.44
C HIS A 532 -49.77 6.34 -22.75
N ASP A 533 -49.37 7.43 -23.41
CA ASP A 533 -49.63 8.83 -23.05
C ASP A 533 -48.87 9.38 -21.83
N ILE A 534 -47.55 9.56 -21.97
CA ILE A 534 -46.76 10.42 -21.09
C ILE A 534 -46.82 11.86 -21.64
N ASP A 535 -47.59 12.71 -20.98
CA ASP A 535 -47.80 14.10 -21.39
C ASP A 535 -46.50 14.90 -21.32
N HIS A 536 -45.74 14.69 -20.24
CA HIS A 536 -44.52 15.42 -19.92
C HIS A 536 -43.49 14.49 -19.30
N LEU A 537 -42.23 14.58 -19.72
CA LEU A 537 -41.10 13.82 -19.17
C LEU A 537 -39.93 14.76 -18.89
N LEU A 538 -39.46 14.76 -17.65
CA LEU A 538 -38.25 15.43 -17.19
C LEU A 538 -37.27 14.41 -16.64
N ILE A 539 -36.07 14.35 -17.22
CA ILE A 539 -34.94 13.57 -16.73
C ILE A 539 -33.90 14.54 -16.21
N HIS A 540 -33.63 14.46 -14.91
CA HIS A 540 -32.59 15.24 -14.23
C HIS A 540 -31.41 14.33 -13.91
N LEU A 541 -30.25 14.63 -14.52
CA LEU A 541 -29.00 13.95 -14.21
C LEU A 541 -28.06 14.87 -13.43
N SER A 542 -27.52 14.39 -12.31
CA SER A 542 -26.56 15.12 -11.48
C SER A 542 -25.24 14.36 -11.39
N ILE A 543 -24.22 14.92 -12.03
CA ILE A 543 -22.84 14.41 -12.04
C ILE A 543 -22.06 15.23 -11.01
N GLN A 544 -21.71 14.61 -9.89
CA GLN A 544 -20.91 15.25 -8.85
C GLN A 544 -19.42 15.00 -9.05
N PHE A 545 -18.60 15.95 -8.60
CA PHE A 545 -17.15 15.87 -8.60
C PHE A 545 -16.63 15.50 -7.22
N ASP A 546 -15.59 14.68 -7.16
CA ASP A 546 -15.01 14.25 -5.88
C ASP A 546 -14.38 15.44 -5.15
N LEU A 547 -14.87 15.74 -3.94
CA LEU A 547 -14.38 16.87 -3.14
C LEU A 547 -12.93 16.68 -2.63
N ASN A 548 -12.35 15.50 -2.76
CA ASN A 548 -10.92 15.30 -2.53
C ASN A 548 -10.05 15.88 -3.67
N LEU A 549 -10.64 16.16 -4.83
CA LEU A 549 -10.01 16.86 -5.95
C LEU A 549 -10.38 18.33 -5.94
N SER A 550 -9.42 19.19 -6.30
CA SER A 550 -9.55 20.65 -6.19
C SER A 550 -10.04 21.28 -7.51
N PHE A 551 -11.15 20.78 -8.05
CA PHE A 551 -11.78 21.37 -9.23
C PHE A 551 -12.21 22.81 -8.95
N ASN A 552 -11.59 23.77 -9.64
CA ASN A 552 -11.87 25.19 -9.43
C ASN A 552 -11.92 26.03 -10.71
N LEU A 553 -11.57 25.46 -11.87
CA LEU A 553 -11.72 26.09 -13.18
C LEU A 553 -12.75 25.32 -14.01
N THR A 554 -13.58 26.05 -14.75
CA THR A 554 -14.60 25.49 -15.63
C THR A 554 -14.59 26.22 -16.96
N TYR A 555 -14.82 25.48 -18.03
CA TYR A 555 -15.11 25.99 -19.36
C TYR A 555 -16.60 25.78 -19.67
N VAL A 556 -17.35 26.86 -19.81
CA VAL A 556 -18.73 26.87 -20.32
C VAL A 556 -18.76 27.83 -21.53
N PRO A 557 -18.83 27.31 -22.78
CA PRO A 557 -18.90 28.12 -23.98
C PRO A 557 -19.90 29.27 -23.86
N GLY A 558 -19.55 30.45 -24.34
CA GLY A 558 -20.44 31.61 -24.34
C GLY A 558 -20.73 32.22 -22.96
N VAL A 559 -20.28 31.60 -21.85
CA VAL A 559 -20.45 32.12 -20.49
C VAL A 559 -19.10 32.51 -19.89
N PHE A 560 -18.14 31.58 -19.81
CA PHE A 560 -16.75 31.89 -19.44
C PHE A 560 -15.79 30.77 -19.85
N GLU A 561 -14.53 31.15 -20.10
CA GLU A 561 -13.45 30.25 -20.50
C GLU A 561 -12.48 30.07 -19.32
N TRP A 562 -12.44 28.87 -18.73
CA TRP A 562 -11.59 28.54 -17.58
C TRP A 562 -11.76 29.48 -16.38
N GLY A 563 -13.02 29.78 -16.05
CA GLY A 563 -13.44 30.61 -14.91
C GLY A 563 -14.09 29.79 -13.79
N ASN A 564 -14.38 30.44 -12.67
CA ASN A 564 -15.13 29.84 -11.58
C ASN A 564 -16.60 30.31 -11.60
N PRO A 565 -17.60 29.46 -11.32
CA PRO A 565 -19.01 29.86 -11.27
C PRO A 565 -19.31 31.07 -10.37
N TRP A 566 -18.51 31.28 -9.31
CA TRP A 566 -18.60 32.46 -8.43
C TRP A 566 -18.41 33.80 -9.12
N ASN A 567 -17.71 33.82 -10.25
CA ASN A 567 -17.43 35.05 -10.97
C ASN A 567 -18.64 35.48 -11.82
N TRP A 568 -19.51 34.54 -12.21
CA TRP A 568 -20.70 34.79 -13.04
C TRP A 568 -21.89 33.89 -12.61
N PRO A 569 -22.42 34.07 -11.39
CA PRO A 569 -23.52 33.25 -10.89
C PRO A 569 -24.83 33.65 -11.58
N THR A 570 -25.58 32.66 -12.05
CA THR A 570 -26.98 32.85 -12.46
C THR A 570 -27.92 32.80 -11.25
N SER A 571 -27.54 32.07 -10.21
CA SER A 571 -28.27 32.01 -8.95
C SER A 571 -27.31 31.81 -7.78
N HIS A 572 -27.76 32.26 -6.61
CA HIS A 572 -27.07 32.08 -5.34
C HIS A 572 -27.91 31.16 -4.44
N GLY A 573 -27.22 30.29 -3.73
CA GLY A 573 -27.82 29.47 -2.69
C GLY A 573 -28.10 30.25 -1.41
N ASP A 574 -28.90 29.64 -0.54
CA ASP A 574 -29.21 30.18 0.78
C ASP A 574 -27.92 30.48 1.56
N ASN A 575 -27.85 31.69 2.12
CA ASN A 575 -26.69 32.21 2.86
C ASN A 575 -25.37 32.24 2.06
N TYR A 576 -25.41 32.31 0.73
CA TYR A 576 -24.21 32.34 -0.12
C TYR A 576 -23.27 31.15 0.09
N ARG A 577 -23.81 29.98 0.43
CA ARG A 577 -23.01 28.76 0.61
C ARG A 577 -22.63 28.06 -0.70
N TRP A 578 -23.36 28.36 -1.77
CA TRP A 578 -23.11 27.84 -3.11
C TRP A 578 -23.62 28.81 -4.17
N VAL A 579 -23.15 28.63 -5.40
CA VAL A 579 -23.60 29.34 -6.61
C VAL A 579 -23.85 28.36 -7.74
N LEU A 580 -24.73 28.73 -8.66
CA LEU A 580 -24.93 28.00 -9.91
C LEU A 580 -24.70 28.95 -11.08
N THR A 581 -24.09 28.44 -12.14
CA THR A 581 -24.09 29.08 -13.45
C THR A 581 -24.82 28.18 -14.44
N GLY A 582 -25.99 28.64 -14.90
CA GLY A 582 -26.84 27.96 -15.86
C GLY A 582 -26.35 28.09 -17.30
N PHE A 583 -26.72 27.11 -18.12
CA PHE A 583 -26.51 27.09 -19.56
C PHE A 583 -27.71 26.41 -20.25
N ASP A 584 -27.94 26.73 -21.51
CA ASP A 584 -28.99 26.15 -22.34
C ASP A 584 -28.50 25.94 -23.79
N THR A 585 -29.41 25.47 -24.65
CA THR A 585 -29.13 25.24 -26.07
C THR A 585 -28.66 26.48 -26.84
N LYS A 586 -29.01 27.69 -26.38
CA LYS A 586 -28.62 28.96 -27.01
C LYS A 586 -27.25 29.42 -26.54
N THR A 587 -26.91 29.17 -25.28
CA THR A 587 -25.63 29.60 -24.70
C THR A 587 -24.48 28.64 -24.97
N MET A 588 -24.72 27.45 -25.55
CA MET A 588 -23.67 26.42 -25.76
C MET A 588 -23.29 26.17 -27.25
N PRO A 589 -22.62 27.11 -27.95
CA PRO A 589 -22.30 26.95 -29.37
C PRO A 589 -21.40 25.75 -29.67
N ASN A 590 -20.46 25.41 -28.77
CA ASN A 590 -19.50 24.32 -28.95
C ASN A 590 -19.97 22.98 -28.35
N ARG A 591 -21.18 22.95 -27.76
CA ARG A 591 -21.81 21.76 -27.15
C ARG A 591 -20.90 20.99 -26.18
N ASN A 592 -19.99 21.66 -25.48
CA ASN A 592 -19.05 21.03 -24.57
C ASN A 592 -18.92 21.81 -23.26
N ILE A 593 -18.56 21.09 -22.19
CA ILE A 593 -18.25 21.63 -20.87
C ILE A 593 -16.97 20.96 -20.42
N ALA A 594 -16.12 21.70 -19.72
CA ALA A 594 -15.02 21.09 -19.01
C ALA A 594 -14.83 21.66 -17.62
N VAL A 595 -14.28 20.85 -16.73
CA VAL A 595 -13.93 21.19 -15.37
C VAL A 595 -12.51 20.71 -15.11
N TYR A 596 -11.69 21.56 -14.49
CA TYR A 596 -10.27 21.29 -14.30
C TYR A 596 -9.83 21.53 -12.86
N ASP A 597 -9.03 20.61 -12.36
CA ASP A 597 -8.30 20.67 -11.11
C ASP A 597 -6.84 21.01 -11.41
N PRO A 598 -6.37 22.26 -11.18
CA PRO A 598 -4.98 22.64 -11.42
C PRO A 598 -3.98 21.98 -10.49
N LYS A 599 -4.40 21.54 -9.30
CA LYS A 599 -3.53 20.97 -8.28
C LYS A 599 -3.13 19.54 -8.65
N ASN A 600 -4.13 18.73 -9.02
CA ASN A 600 -3.91 17.33 -9.43
C ASN A 600 -3.84 17.17 -10.95
N LYS A 601 -4.06 18.25 -11.70
CA LYS A 601 -4.07 18.31 -13.17
C LYS A 601 -5.04 17.30 -13.79
N VAL A 602 -6.26 17.29 -13.25
CA VAL A 602 -7.34 16.41 -13.68
C VAL A 602 -8.33 17.23 -14.51
N LEU A 603 -8.69 16.71 -15.69
CA LEU A 603 -9.71 17.25 -16.57
C LEU A 603 -10.90 16.29 -16.61
N PHE A 604 -12.07 16.84 -16.33
CA PHE A 604 -13.35 16.27 -16.73
C PHE A 604 -13.91 17.08 -17.89
N ALA A 605 -14.34 16.44 -18.97
CA ALA A 605 -15.02 17.12 -20.07
C ALA A 605 -16.20 16.31 -20.58
N ILE A 606 -17.27 17.01 -20.96
CA ILE A 606 -18.44 16.46 -21.64
C ILE A 606 -18.61 17.14 -22.99
N LYS A 607 -18.92 16.36 -24.03
CA LYS A 607 -19.39 16.82 -25.34
C LYS A 607 -20.78 16.25 -25.58
N PHE A 608 -21.78 17.13 -25.65
CA PHE A 608 -23.16 16.76 -25.89
C PHE A 608 -23.37 16.48 -27.39
N LEU A 609 -23.87 15.29 -27.72
CA LEU A 609 -24.44 15.05 -29.04
C LEU A 609 -25.87 15.60 -29.05
N ASP A 610 -26.59 15.38 -27.96
CA ASP A 610 -27.90 15.94 -27.65
C ASP A 610 -27.76 16.90 -26.45
N VAL A 611 -27.88 18.19 -26.71
CA VAL A 611 -27.73 19.26 -25.71
C VAL A 611 -28.95 19.24 -24.78
N PRO A 612 -28.77 19.30 -23.43
CA PRO A 612 -29.90 19.36 -22.52
C PRO A 612 -30.73 20.64 -22.74
N ASN A 613 -32.03 20.57 -22.43
CA ASN A 613 -32.92 21.73 -22.50
C ASN A 613 -32.40 22.86 -21.60
N TYR A 614 -31.92 22.47 -20.41
CA TYR A 614 -31.26 23.34 -19.44
C TYR A 614 -30.20 22.55 -18.67
N GLY A 615 -29.15 23.22 -18.21
CA GLY A 615 -28.19 22.65 -17.28
C GLY A 615 -27.54 23.72 -16.43
N ASN A 616 -26.83 23.30 -15.40
CA ASN A 616 -26.03 24.21 -14.58
C ASN A 616 -24.79 23.54 -14.03
N ILE A 617 -23.81 24.37 -13.68
CA ILE A 617 -22.64 23.95 -12.92
C ILE A 617 -22.62 24.65 -11.56
N GLY A 618 -22.37 23.89 -10.49
CA GLY A 618 -22.32 24.39 -9.13
C GLY A 618 -20.90 24.63 -8.62
N ALA A 619 -20.79 25.58 -7.69
CA ALA A 619 -19.60 25.71 -6.85
C ALA A 619 -19.98 26.06 -5.40
N LEU A 620 -19.26 25.46 -4.45
CA LEU A 620 -19.35 25.74 -3.02
C LEU A 620 -18.67 27.06 -2.66
N ASP A 621 -18.93 27.62 -1.47
CA ASP A 621 -18.26 28.82 -0.93
C ASP A 621 -16.73 28.74 -0.89
N SER A 622 -16.17 27.53 -0.79
CA SER A 622 -14.74 27.23 -0.97
C SER A 622 -14.21 27.47 -2.39
N ARG A 623 -15.10 27.86 -3.32
CA ARG A 623 -14.91 27.94 -4.78
C ARG A 623 -14.66 26.59 -5.45
N GLN A 624 -14.83 25.49 -4.74
CA GLN A 624 -14.73 24.16 -5.32
C GLN A 624 -15.99 23.85 -6.13
N ILE A 625 -15.81 23.37 -7.35
CA ILE A 625 -16.90 22.96 -8.24
C ILE A 625 -17.39 21.59 -7.78
N ASP A 626 -18.66 21.49 -7.42
CA ASP A 626 -19.24 20.30 -6.79
C ASP A 626 -20.03 19.43 -7.78
N ALA A 627 -20.71 20.03 -8.74
CA ALA A 627 -21.62 19.29 -9.60
C ALA A 627 -21.88 19.93 -10.97
N LEU A 628 -22.21 19.07 -11.94
CA LEU A 628 -22.81 19.38 -13.23
C LEU A 628 -24.20 18.75 -13.30
N ARG A 629 -25.24 19.56 -13.49
CA ARG A 629 -26.64 19.13 -13.52
C ARG A 629 -27.23 19.34 -14.91
N LEU A 630 -27.88 18.31 -15.43
CA LEU A 630 -28.42 18.26 -16.79
C LEU A 630 -29.92 17.96 -16.73
N PHE A 631 -30.73 18.74 -17.45
CA PHE A 631 -32.19 18.60 -17.51
C PHE A 631 -32.62 18.37 -18.95
N TYR A 632 -33.21 17.20 -19.19
CA TYR A 632 -33.79 16.82 -20.48
C TYR A 632 -35.31 16.77 -20.33
N GLU A 633 -36.01 17.52 -21.18
CA GLU A 633 -37.45 17.70 -21.13
C GLU A 633 -38.09 17.36 -22.47
N TYR A 634 -39.10 16.51 -22.43
CA TYR A 634 -39.82 16.02 -23.60
C TYR A 634 -41.34 16.11 -23.37
N GLU A 635 -42.06 16.50 -24.40
CA GLU A 635 -43.52 16.59 -24.41
C GLU A 635 -44.11 15.45 -25.25
N ASN A 636 -45.26 14.92 -24.84
CA ASN A 636 -46.04 13.89 -25.56
C ASN A 636 -45.21 12.66 -25.98
N VAL A 637 -44.58 12.00 -25.02
CA VAL A 637 -43.68 10.87 -25.26
C VAL A 637 -44.46 9.58 -25.53
N THR A 638 -44.64 9.26 -26.81
CA THR A 638 -45.33 8.03 -27.27
C THR A 638 -44.39 6.95 -27.80
N CYS A 639 -43.13 7.31 -28.07
CA CYS A 639 -42.08 6.41 -28.54
C CYS A 639 -40.81 6.59 -27.69
N PRO A 640 -39.84 5.64 -27.78
CA PRO A 640 -38.59 5.78 -27.03
C PRO A 640 -37.86 7.08 -27.36
N VAL A 641 -37.44 7.82 -26.34
CA VAL A 641 -36.62 9.03 -26.49
C VAL A 641 -35.19 8.76 -26.05
N THR A 642 -34.23 9.35 -26.75
CA THR A 642 -32.81 9.11 -26.53
C THR A 642 -32.04 10.42 -26.42
N PHE A 643 -31.01 10.43 -25.57
CA PHE A 643 -29.99 11.48 -25.57
C PHE A 643 -28.61 10.89 -25.33
N THR A 644 -27.60 11.48 -25.96
CA THR A 644 -26.23 10.98 -25.91
C THR A 644 -25.24 12.10 -25.58
N TYR A 645 -24.25 11.77 -24.76
CA TYR A 645 -23.07 12.58 -24.53
C TYR A 645 -21.80 11.74 -24.51
N LEU A 646 -20.68 12.40 -24.79
CA LEU A 646 -19.33 11.84 -24.69
C LEU A 646 -18.67 12.43 -23.45
N THR A 647 -17.99 11.60 -22.67
CA THR A 647 -17.23 12.01 -21.47
C THR A 647 -15.75 11.74 -21.68
N ILE A 648 -14.91 12.61 -21.13
CA ILE A 648 -13.46 12.41 -21.01
C ILE A 648 -13.09 12.70 -19.57
N ASN A 649 -12.41 11.75 -18.95
CA ASN A 649 -11.83 11.86 -17.61
C ASN A 649 -10.35 11.55 -17.73
N LEU A 650 -9.47 12.52 -17.58
CA LEU A 650 -8.03 12.29 -17.70
C LEU A 650 -7.24 13.07 -16.66
N SER A 651 -6.07 12.54 -16.33
CA SER A 651 -5.02 13.26 -15.64
C SER A 651 -3.87 13.56 -16.61
N GLU A 652 -3.00 14.51 -16.25
CA GLU A 652 -1.76 14.76 -17.00
C GLU A 652 -0.85 13.51 -17.06
N GLU A 653 -1.01 12.54 -16.17
CA GLU A 653 -0.25 11.28 -16.23
C GLU A 653 -0.72 10.39 -17.37
N SER A 654 -2.01 10.39 -17.66
CA SER A 654 -2.60 9.58 -18.73
C SER A 654 -2.29 10.16 -20.11
N ILE A 655 -2.20 11.49 -20.24
CA ILE A 655 -1.80 12.17 -21.49
C ILE A 655 -0.90 13.38 -21.15
N PRO A 656 0.44 13.25 -21.32
CA PRO A 656 1.35 14.36 -21.05
C PRO A 656 1.17 15.48 -22.09
N LYS A 657 1.05 16.72 -21.62
CA LYS A 657 0.84 17.97 -22.39
C LYS A 657 -0.62 18.28 -22.78
N LEU A 658 -1.52 18.19 -21.81
CA LEU A 658 -2.85 18.76 -21.94
C LEU A 658 -2.77 20.30 -21.99
N ARG A 659 -3.09 20.90 -23.14
CA ARG A 659 -3.32 22.33 -23.26
C ARG A 659 -4.80 22.61 -23.07
N LEU A 660 -5.14 23.45 -22.08
CA LEU A 660 -6.53 23.75 -21.72
C LEU A 660 -7.27 24.47 -22.86
N ASP A 661 -6.56 25.26 -23.67
CA ASP A 661 -7.06 25.92 -24.87
C ASP A 661 -7.38 24.93 -26.02
N GLU A 662 -6.73 23.76 -26.03
CA GLU A 662 -6.88 22.73 -27.07
C GLU A 662 -7.73 21.53 -26.58
N PHE A 663 -8.39 21.62 -25.41
CA PHE A 663 -9.05 20.45 -24.79
C PHE A 663 -10.14 19.81 -25.67
N GLN A 664 -10.75 20.58 -26.57
CA GLN A 664 -11.80 20.11 -27.46
C GLN A 664 -11.26 19.08 -28.47
N GLU A 665 -10.01 19.23 -28.89
CA GLU A 665 -9.35 18.34 -29.85
C GLU A 665 -9.20 16.90 -29.29
N ILE A 666 -9.24 16.75 -27.96
CA ILE A 666 -9.13 15.45 -27.29
C ILE A 666 -10.31 14.54 -27.64
N PHE A 667 -11.50 15.10 -27.91
CA PHE A 667 -12.65 14.30 -28.37
C PHE A 667 -12.44 13.68 -29.75
N ASP A 668 -11.57 14.29 -30.57
CA ASP A 668 -11.25 13.82 -31.91
C ASP A 668 -9.93 13.01 -31.95
N TRP A 669 -9.23 12.92 -30.82
CA TRP A 669 -8.01 12.16 -30.68
C TRP A 669 -8.26 10.67 -30.96
N ARG A 670 -7.35 10.08 -31.76
CA ARG A 670 -7.36 8.66 -32.08
C ARG A 670 -6.04 8.02 -31.70
N GLY A 671 -6.12 6.82 -31.15
CA GLY A 671 -4.96 6.02 -30.78
C GLY A 671 -5.24 4.53 -30.91
N SER A 672 -4.31 3.71 -30.41
CA SER A 672 -4.52 2.29 -30.21
C SER A 672 -4.30 1.99 -28.73
N PHE A 673 -5.31 1.45 -28.08
CA PHE A 673 -5.24 1.08 -26.68
C PHE A 673 -6.10 -0.14 -26.40
N THR A 674 -5.88 -0.74 -25.25
CA THR A 674 -6.61 -1.93 -24.82
C THR A 674 -7.71 -1.51 -23.86
N VAL A 675 -8.96 -1.74 -24.22
CA VAL A 675 -10.08 -1.66 -23.27
C VAL A 675 -10.21 -2.99 -22.54
N SER A 676 -10.07 -2.96 -21.21
CA SER A 676 -10.29 -4.12 -20.33
C SER A 676 -11.68 -4.06 -19.74
N CYS A 677 -12.47 -5.12 -19.92
CA CYS A 677 -13.79 -5.26 -19.33
C CYS A 677 -13.73 -6.32 -18.24
N ARG A 678 -14.18 -5.97 -17.05
CA ARG A 678 -14.12 -6.83 -15.87
C ARG A 678 -15.48 -6.81 -15.17
N ASP A 679 -15.91 -7.96 -14.69
CA ASP A 679 -17.11 -8.03 -13.88
C ASP A 679 -17.01 -9.16 -12.87
N TYR A 680 -17.77 -9.02 -11.79
CA TYR A 680 -17.74 -9.99 -10.71
C TYR A 680 -18.22 -11.38 -11.16
N THR A 681 -19.14 -11.50 -12.13
CA THR A 681 -19.66 -12.81 -12.56
C THR A 681 -18.60 -13.62 -13.30
N THR A 682 -17.85 -12.97 -14.18
CA THR A 682 -16.75 -13.56 -14.92
C THR A 682 -15.64 -13.97 -13.97
N PHE A 683 -15.20 -13.09 -13.06
CA PHE A 683 -14.16 -13.42 -12.11
C PHE A 683 -14.55 -14.53 -11.13
N THR A 684 -15.78 -14.52 -10.64
CA THR A 684 -16.24 -15.56 -9.70
C THR A 684 -16.24 -16.94 -10.35
N LYS A 685 -16.59 -17.03 -11.64
CA LYS A 685 -16.52 -18.29 -12.41
C LYS A 685 -15.09 -18.69 -12.75
N GLU A 686 -14.32 -17.80 -13.37
CA GLU A 686 -12.95 -18.10 -13.84
C GLU A 686 -11.98 -18.44 -12.71
N ARG A 687 -12.15 -17.83 -11.54
CA ARG A 687 -11.29 -18.01 -10.37
C ARG A 687 -11.86 -18.97 -9.32
N ASN A 688 -12.99 -19.62 -9.62
CA ASN A 688 -13.67 -20.55 -8.72
C ASN A 688 -13.92 -19.93 -7.33
N ILE A 689 -14.44 -18.71 -7.30
CA ILE A 689 -14.67 -17.93 -6.07
C ILE A 689 -16.01 -18.34 -5.48
N HIS A 690 -15.97 -18.93 -4.28
CA HIS A 690 -17.16 -19.39 -3.58
C HIS A 690 -17.57 -18.48 -2.43
N PHE A 691 -16.61 -17.77 -1.83
CA PHE A 691 -16.82 -17.05 -0.58
C PHE A 691 -16.23 -15.65 -0.63
N LEU A 692 -16.95 -14.70 -0.05
CA LEU A 692 -16.49 -13.35 0.21
C LEU A 692 -16.44 -13.12 1.72
N VAL A 693 -15.34 -12.57 2.21
CA VAL A 693 -15.11 -12.35 3.63
C VAL A 693 -14.79 -10.89 3.86
N PHE A 694 -15.58 -10.27 4.71
CA PHE A 694 -15.48 -8.86 5.02
C PHE A 694 -15.10 -8.69 6.49
N ASN A 695 -14.22 -7.73 6.77
CA ASN A 695 -14.28 -7.04 8.05
C ASN A 695 -15.67 -6.42 8.17
N ARG A 696 -16.34 -6.62 9.31
CA ARG A 696 -17.71 -6.16 9.53
C ARG A 696 -17.87 -4.66 9.28
N ASP A 697 -16.86 -3.87 9.65
CA ASP A 697 -16.86 -2.41 9.44
C ASP A 697 -16.89 -2.01 7.95
N ASN A 698 -16.43 -2.91 7.07
CA ASN A 698 -16.42 -2.72 5.62
C ASN A 698 -17.61 -3.40 4.93
N PHE A 699 -18.42 -4.18 5.65
CA PHE A 699 -19.53 -4.93 5.04
C PHE A 699 -20.76 -4.05 4.84
N ARG A 700 -21.28 -4.09 3.62
CA ARG A 700 -22.49 -3.37 3.21
C ARG A 700 -23.68 -4.32 3.13
N SER A 701 -24.68 -4.10 3.97
CA SER A 701 -25.85 -5.00 4.03
C SER A 701 -26.67 -5.01 2.74
N GLU A 702 -26.60 -3.93 1.95
CA GLU A 702 -27.28 -3.77 0.67
C GLU A 702 -26.81 -4.81 -0.36
N LEU A 703 -25.59 -5.34 -0.22
CA LEU A 703 -25.06 -6.40 -1.09
C LEU A 703 -25.92 -7.67 -1.04
N LEU A 704 -26.58 -7.93 0.09
CA LEU A 704 -27.48 -9.09 0.24
C LEU A 704 -28.78 -8.94 -0.55
N ASN A 705 -29.22 -7.70 -0.82
CA ASN A 705 -30.45 -7.43 -1.58
C ASN A 705 -30.31 -7.82 -3.05
N THR A 706 -29.08 -7.92 -3.56
CA THR A 706 -28.79 -8.33 -4.95
C THR A 706 -29.15 -9.79 -5.24
N ARG A 707 -29.35 -10.62 -4.20
CA ARG A 707 -29.50 -12.09 -4.29
C ARG A 707 -28.30 -12.81 -4.92
N ARG A 708 -27.19 -12.11 -5.19
CA ARG A 708 -25.92 -12.69 -5.67
C ARG A 708 -25.09 -13.27 -4.53
N LEU A 709 -25.36 -12.81 -3.32
CA LEU A 709 -24.69 -13.23 -2.10
C LEU A 709 -25.70 -13.78 -1.11
N SER A 710 -25.33 -14.86 -0.43
CA SER A 710 -26.04 -15.39 0.72
C SER A 710 -25.18 -15.21 1.96
N LEU A 711 -25.71 -14.54 2.98
CA LEU A 711 -25.04 -14.43 4.27
C LEU A 711 -25.06 -15.80 4.95
N ILE A 712 -23.88 -16.38 5.17
CA ILE A 712 -23.75 -17.73 5.75
C ILE A 712 -23.14 -17.71 7.15
N TYR A 713 -22.41 -16.64 7.50
CA TYR A 713 -21.84 -16.48 8.84
C TYR A 713 -21.66 -15.00 9.19
N LEU A 714 -21.96 -14.66 10.43
CA LEU A 714 -21.81 -13.32 10.97
C LEU A 714 -21.37 -13.40 12.43
N ASN A 715 -20.31 -12.67 12.79
CA ASN A 715 -19.93 -12.46 14.18
C ASN A 715 -19.55 -11.00 14.44
N LYS A 716 -18.90 -10.72 15.58
CA LYS A 716 -18.58 -9.35 16.01
C LYS A 716 -17.77 -8.56 14.97
N ASN A 717 -16.81 -9.18 14.29
CA ASN A 717 -15.88 -8.49 13.39
C ASN A 717 -15.81 -9.08 11.97
N CYS A 718 -16.47 -10.21 11.72
CA CYS A 718 -16.38 -10.95 10.46
C CYS A 718 -17.76 -11.21 9.86
N THR A 719 -17.88 -10.95 8.57
CA THR A 719 -19.03 -11.34 7.76
C THR A 719 -18.56 -12.26 6.63
N VAL A 720 -19.17 -13.44 6.49
CA VAL A 720 -18.88 -14.36 5.39
C VAL A 720 -20.12 -14.56 4.54
N CYS A 721 -19.98 -14.29 3.25
CA CYS A 721 -21.00 -14.48 2.25
C CYS A 721 -20.60 -15.61 1.29
N LYS A 722 -21.57 -16.42 0.88
CA LYS A 722 -21.44 -17.38 -0.22
C LYS A 722 -21.91 -16.74 -1.52
N VAL A 723 -21.15 -16.93 -2.59
CA VAL A 723 -21.53 -16.52 -3.95
C VAL A 723 -22.61 -17.46 -4.49
N VAL A 724 -23.67 -16.89 -5.06
CA VAL A 724 -24.80 -17.61 -5.65
C VAL A 724 -24.71 -17.48 -7.17
N HIS A 725 -24.36 -18.58 -7.85
CA HIS A 725 -24.16 -18.59 -9.31
C HIS A 725 -25.43 -18.76 -10.13
N GLU A 726 -26.54 -19.17 -9.51
CA GLU A 726 -27.83 -19.41 -10.17
C GLU A 726 -28.93 -18.63 -9.46
N ILE A 727 -29.55 -17.69 -10.18
CA ILE A 727 -30.90 -17.23 -9.87
C ILE A 727 -31.76 -17.87 -10.94
N ASN A 728 -32.41 -18.99 -10.60
CA ASN A 728 -33.51 -19.52 -11.42
C ASN A 728 -34.71 -18.57 -11.36
#